data_AF-B7RVG9-F1
#
_entry.id   AF-B7RVG9-F1
#
_cell.length_a   1.000
_cell.length_b   1.000
_cell.length_c   1.000
_cell.angle_alpha   90.00
_cell.angle_beta   90.00
_cell.angle_gamma   90.00
#
_symmetry.space_group_name_H-M   'P 1'
#
loop_
_entity.id
_entity.type
_entity.pdbx_description
1 polymer ?
#
loop_
_entity_poly.entity_id
_entity_poly.type
_entity_poly.pdbx_seq_one_letter_code
_entity_poly.pdbx_strand_id
1 'polypeptide(L)'
;MDLYFDETFIAEPADGWHFTGWKYGSGYICAGSTAPCRFNTTNWAGTEAQLEVLADPDAYVYLEPEFVVKRTTKGINLADEKSQAFTGINFNFDFYRNNAYSCGLSGNYTFMVVNPANGDETTEAPLWVFLHGGGAGFYDENGDYQAVGDQTEDTWNREETFDDLLVEQLQGRTVENGQPKDITLTRRIQEGYRVVMVSMCDHDQYSGLGTPYPNNPNPGAEVNGMQATMSAVEYTVANYPTTEVFAHGTSAGSVGAYNLAMSFAAQDIHFTGVVADSILSPRAFDLFKVYPGQAPRQPGWTYEGVGEKQGFYGDTSRSDVIAPEGRIDAGFDEVPLLFVGGTQDPFCFWNLPPIPEAATAGLNNCEWAAQGLIDTIAAQPASPHQVANMVGEGHIPTNTVSTANNIVDTFISDILADNPGAPFRVIPGDKMMLMGHSFFRPLADQIPYHTVRAGVDGHSQNVEMSGGASGAPLALWNDAGHRANIQAVLDSGGVDVFGMTCCDFELTSEGAPALNPEGEPILILEGYELWFDYALAQNPDTEFFIGIPWVDYPTDYADAASYANTWNLFYNTIILPTVDTLRAQYPGVTIYSIPYGAAALKLRTLFEAGNLPDVTNLQGPSESSLFTDYKGHGGQILKDLGELIWMDAIYGVDLDKYAYDPGYETDLKAIAKSIMDAHDPNYNGPNR
;
A
#
# COMPACT_ATOMS: atom_id res chain seq x y z
N MET A 1 -2.30 31.42 -18.09
CA MET A 1 -1.43 31.81 -16.96
C MET A 1 -1.09 33.31 -17.07
N ASP A 2 -1.04 34.05 -15.96
CA ASP A 2 -0.68 35.48 -15.94
C ASP A 2 0.85 35.64 -16.14
N LEU A 3 1.28 36.44 -17.12
CA LEU A 3 2.69 36.72 -17.43
C LEU A 3 3.37 37.62 -16.37
N TYR A 4 2.61 38.12 -15.40
CA TYR A 4 3.08 38.94 -14.28
C TYR A 4 2.92 38.23 -12.93
N PHE A 5 2.65 36.92 -12.94
CA PHE A 5 2.55 36.15 -11.72
C PHE A 5 3.91 36.06 -11.03
N ASP A 6 4.03 36.61 -9.83
CA ASP A 6 5.21 36.55 -8.96
C ASP A 6 4.74 36.50 -7.52
N GLU A 7 4.38 35.30 -7.06
CA GLU A 7 3.87 35.07 -5.71
C GLU A 7 4.81 34.17 -4.93
N THR A 8 4.80 34.31 -3.61
CA THR A 8 5.51 33.42 -2.69
C THR A 8 4.53 32.75 -1.76
N PHE A 9 4.45 31.43 -1.86
CA PHE A 9 3.60 30.59 -1.04
C PHE A 9 4.36 30.06 0.16
N ILE A 10 3.73 30.08 1.32
CA ILE A 10 4.27 29.60 2.58
C ILE A 10 3.36 28.48 3.07
N ALA A 11 3.94 27.31 3.32
CA ALA A 11 3.26 26.21 3.97
C ALA A 11 3.40 26.38 5.49
N GLU A 12 2.30 26.68 6.17
CA GLU A 12 2.25 26.84 7.63
C GLU A 12 1.63 25.59 8.24
N PRO A 13 2.42 24.68 8.85
CA PRO A 13 1.87 23.51 9.50
C PRO A 13 1.08 23.91 10.75
N ALA A 14 0.00 23.19 11.03
CA ALA A 14 -0.63 23.25 12.35
C ALA A 14 0.29 22.66 13.43
N ASP A 15 0.05 22.99 14.69
CA ASP A 15 0.83 22.44 15.81
C ASP A 15 0.83 20.91 15.79
N GLY A 16 2.02 20.32 15.96
CA GLY A 16 2.26 18.88 15.87
C GLY A 16 2.52 18.35 14.45
N TRP A 17 2.19 19.12 13.41
CA TRP A 17 2.57 18.82 12.02
C TRP A 17 3.88 19.51 11.64
N HIS A 18 4.57 18.94 10.67
CA HIS A 18 5.82 19.48 10.16
C HIS A 18 5.81 19.53 8.64
N PHE A 19 6.10 20.70 8.08
CA PHE A 19 6.33 20.84 6.66
C PHE A 19 7.67 20.19 6.29
N THR A 20 7.65 19.23 5.37
CA THR A 20 8.85 18.51 4.91
C THR A 20 9.30 18.92 3.52
N GLY A 21 8.44 19.59 2.75
CA GLY A 21 8.76 20.08 1.42
C GLY A 21 7.52 20.23 0.55
N TRP A 22 7.69 20.81 -0.64
CA TRP A 22 6.67 20.77 -1.68
C TRP A 22 6.77 19.44 -2.44
N LYS A 23 5.64 18.82 -2.76
CA LYS A 23 5.59 17.54 -3.48
C LYS A 23 6.40 17.60 -4.78
N TYR A 24 7.16 16.55 -5.04
CA TYR A 24 7.99 16.42 -6.24
C TYR A 24 7.25 15.63 -7.32
N GLY A 25 7.22 16.14 -8.56
CA GLY A 25 6.61 15.43 -9.68
C GLY A 25 6.41 16.29 -10.92
N SER A 26 6.01 15.64 -12.03
CA SER A 26 5.62 16.35 -13.25
C SER A 26 4.39 17.22 -12.99
N GLY A 27 4.43 18.49 -13.39
CA GLY A 27 3.36 19.45 -13.12
C GLY A 27 3.39 20.08 -11.72
N TYR A 28 4.22 19.60 -10.79
CA TYR A 28 4.38 20.21 -9.47
C TYR A 28 5.40 21.35 -9.48
N ILE A 29 5.05 22.49 -8.88
CA ILE A 29 5.96 23.63 -8.73
C ILE A 29 6.72 23.57 -7.40
N CYS A 30 7.96 24.06 -7.39
CA CYS A 30 8.87 24.07 -6.24
C CYS A 30 9.37 22.70 -5.74
N ALA A 31 8.84 21.60 -6.27
CA ALA A 31 9.41 20.25 -6.40
C ALA A 31 10.55 19.91 -5.41
N GLY A 32 10.18 19.43 -4.21
CA GLY A 32 11.07 18.96 -3.16
C GLY A 32 11.71 20.06 -2.30
N SER A 33 11.47 21.35 -2.60
CA SER A 33 12.01 22.46 -1.81
C SER A 33 11.39 22.52 -0.43
N THR A 34 12.21 22.76 0.59
CA THR A 34 11.79 23.06 1.98
C THR A 34 11.65 24.55 2.26
N ALA A 35 11.93 25.40 1.27
CA ALA A 35 11.80 26.85 1.37
C ALA A 35 10.39 27.30 0.90
N PRO A 36 9.96 28.54 1.26
CA PRO A 36 8.80 29.17 0.65
C PRO A 36 8.84 29.06 -0.88
N CYS A 37 7.73 28.65 -1.49
CA CYS A 37 7.65 28.45 -2.93
C CYS A 37 7.40 29.78 -3.61
N ARG A 38 8.46 30.40 -4.17
CA ARG A 38 8.30 31.55 -5.05
C ARG A 38 8.08 31.08 -6.48
N PHE A 39 6.88 31.30 -7.01
CA PHE A 39 6.57 31.01 -8.40
C PHE A 39 6.48 32.31 -9.19
N ASN A 40 7.39 32.46 -10.16
CA ASN A 40 7.54 33.69 -10.94
C ASN A 40 7.58 33.40 -12.45
N THR A 41 6.66 34.04 -13.18
CA THR A 41 6.47 33.92 -14.62
C THR A 41 6.93 35.17 -15.40
N THR A 42 7.38 36.24 -14.72
CA THR A 42 7.78 37.51 -15.37
C THR A 42 8.94 37.38 -16.36
N ASN A 43 9.75 36.32 -16.26
CA ASN A 43 10.84 36.03 -17.19
C ASN A 43 10.48 35.05 -18.32
N TRP A 44 9.22 34.60 -18.41
CA TRP A 44 8.80 33.62 -19.41
C TRP A 44 8.52 34.24 -20.79
N ALA A 45 8.55 35.57 -20.88
CA ALA A 45 8.43 36.29 -22.15
C ALA A 45 9.71 36.11 -23.00
N GLY A 46 9.67 35.19 -23.98
CA GLY A 46 10.68 35.09 -25.05
C GLY A 46 11.32 33.71 -25.28
N THR A 47 10.84 32.66 -24.61
CA THR A 47 11.34 31.28 -24.71
C THR A 47 10.24 30.35 -25.24
N GLU A 48 10.52 29.63 -26.32
CA GLU A 48 9.54 28.84 -27.09
C GLU A 48 8.88 27.73 -26.24
N ALA A 49 9.67 27.03 -25.40
CA ALA A 49 9.19 25.97 -24.51
C ALA A 49 8.28 26.47 -23.36
N GLN A 50 8.44 27.72 -22.92
CA GLN A 50 7.59 28.28 -21.85
C GLN A 50 6.30 28.89 -22.43
N LEU A 51 6.35 29.36 -23.67
CA LEU A 51 5.16 29.79 -24.40
C LEU A 51 4.24 28.62 -24.77
N GLU A 52 4.75 27.40 -24.94
CA GLU A 52 3.91 26.19 -25.13
C GLU A 52 3.06 25.87 -23.89
N VAL A 53 3.63 25.89 -22.68
CA VAL A 53 2.87 25.70 -21.42
C VAL A 53 1.84 26.81 -21.20
N LEU A 54 2.14 28.04 -21.64
CA LEU A 54 1.22 29.17 -21.56
C LEU A 54 0.15 29.17 -22.66
N ALA A 55 0.41 28.52 -23.78
CA ALA A 55 -0.48 28.45 -24.94
C ALA A 55 -1.47 27.28 -24.84
N ASP A 56 -1.17 26.28 -24.02
CA ASP A 56 -2.11 25.21 -23.67
C ASP A 56 -3.10 25.71 -22.59
N PRO A 57 -4.38 25.95 -22.94
CA PRO A 57 -5.38 26.38 -21.97
C PRO A 57 -5.72 25.29 -20.95
N ASP A 58 -5.30 24.04 -21.18
CA ASP A 58 -5.57 22.88 -20.34
C ASP A 58 -4.35 22.47 -19.49
N ALA A 59 -3.25 23.24 -19.52
CA ALA A 59 -2.08 22.98 -18.69
C ALA A 59 -2.32 23.36 -17.21
N TYR A 60 -2.32 22.36 -16.33
CA TYR A 60 -2.39 22.53 -14.88
C TYR A 60 -1.00 22.38 -14.24
N VAL A 61 -0.72 23.25 -13.26
CA VAL A 61 0.42 23.09 -12.36
C VAL A 61 -0.08 23.02 -10.92
N TYR A 62 0.50 22.14 -10.13
CA TYR A 62 0.08 21.84 -8.77
C TYR A 62 1.07 22.41 -7.75
N LEU A 63 0.52 22.94 -6.66
CA LEU A 63 1.27 23.39 -5.51
C LEU A 63 0.74 22.62 -4.29
N GLU A 64 1.48 21.62 -3.85
CA GLU A 64 1.04 20.70 -2.81
C GLU A 64 2.13 20.60 -1.73
N PRO A 65 1.87 21.11 -0.51
CA PRO A 65 2.81 20.97 0.59
C PRO A 65 2.69 19.59 1.24
N GLU A 66 3.82 19.02 1.63
CA GLU A 66 3.90 17.77 2.39
C GLU A 66 4.00 18.08 3.87
N PHE A 67 3.03 17.58 4.64
CA PHE A 67 2.99 17.69 6.09
C PHE A 67 3.09 16.32 6.72
N VAL A 68 3.97 16.17 7.71
CA VAL A 68 4.18 14.91 8.41
C VAL A 68 4.01 15.08 9.91
N VAL A 69 3.52 14.03 10.56
CA VAL A 69 3.61 13.88 12.01
C VAL A 69 5.03 13.44 12.35
N LYS A 70 5.83 14.28 13.03
CA LYS A 70 7.20 13.90 13.39
C LYS A 70 7.17 12.81 14.43
N ARG A 71 7.71 11.64 14.09
CA ARG A 71 7.70 10.45 14.95
C ARG A 71 8.96 9.61 14.76
N THR A 72 9.16 8.60 15.59
CA THR A 72 10.32 7.71 15.54
C THR A 72 9.98 6.30 16.01
N THR A 73 10.51 5.30 15.30
CA THR A 73 10.54 3.90 15.75
C THR A 73 11.78 3.60 16.60
N LYS A 74 12.81 4.47 16.54
CA LYS A 74 14.00 4.38 17.42
C LYS A 74 13.56 4.58 18.86
N GLY A 75 13.81 3.59 19.71
CA GLY A 75 13.37 3.58 21.11
C GLY A 75 12.32 2.50 21.40
N ILE A 76 11.75 1.88 20.36
CA ILE A 76 10.94 0.68 20.50
C ILE A 76 11.86 -0.51 20.79
N ASN A 77 11.61 -1.17 21.92
CA ASN A 77 12.34 -2.36 22.34
C ASN A 77 11.34 -3.45 22.72
N LEU A 78 11.64 -4.68 22.32
CA LEU A 78 10.96 -5.86 22.83
C LEU A 78 11.18 -5.92 24.34
N ALA A 79 10.10 -5.86 25.10
CA ALA A 79 10.09 -5.80 26.54
C ALA A 79 9.72 -7.15 27.17
N ASP A 80 8.86 -7.93 26.52
CA ASP A 80 8.48 -9.28 26.95
C ASP A 80 7.88 -10.09 25.78
N GLU A 81 7.82 -11.40 25.93
CA GLU A 81 7.23 -12.33 24.97
C GLU A 81 6.44 -13.42 25.70
N LYS A 82 5.35 -13.89 25.08
CA LYS A 82 4.54 -14.96 25.65
C LYS A 82 4.00 -15.86 24.57
N SER A 83 3.95 -17.16 24.83
CA SER A 83 3.21 -18.12 24.02
C SER A 83 2.06 -18.68 24.83
N GLN A 84 0.85 -18.66 24.28
CA GLN A 84 -0.34 -19.24 24.92
C GLN A 84 -1.17 -20.05 23.94
N ALA A 85 -1.59 -21.24 24.37
CA ALA A 85 -2.55 -22.05 23.65
C ALA A 85 -3.97 -21.70 24.08
N PHE A 86 -4.84 -21.38 23.13
CA PHE A 86 -6.27 -21.18 23.36
C PHE A 86 -7.08 -22.07 22.41
N THR A 87 -7.93 -22.95 22.97
CA THR A 87 -8.74 -23.90 22.19
C THR A 87 -7.96 -24.78 21.21
N GLY A 88 -6.66 -25.02 21.45
CA GLY A 88 -5.78 -25.83 20.57
C GLY A 88 -5.05 -25.02 19.49
N ILE A 89 -5.23 -23.71 19.45
CA ILE A 89 -4.48 -22.78 18.60
C ILE A 89 -3.37 -22.15 19.45
N ASN A 90 -2.15 -22.12 18.93
CA ASN A 90 -1.03 -21.44 19.57
C ASN A 90 -0.93 -19.99 19.08
N PHE A 91 -0.79 -19.07 20.02
CA PHE A 91 -0.54 -17.66 19.75
C PHE A 91 0.77 -17.25 20.40
N ASN A 92 1.59 -16.53 19.64
CA ASN A 92 2.78 -15.83 20.13
C ASN A 92 2.45 -14.34 20.26
N PHE A 93 2.85 -13.76 21.38
CA PHE A 93 2.59 -12.39 21.75
C PHE A 93 3.93 -11.70 22.02
N ASP A 94 4.15 -10.59 21.34
CA ASP A 94 5.37 -9.80 21.48
C ASP A 94 4.97 -8.45 22.07
N PHE A 95 5.54 -8.11 23.23
CA PHE A 95 5.22 -6.88 23.95
C PHE A 95 6.37 -5.90 23.85
N TYR A 96 6.06 -4.70 23.39
CA TYR A 96 7.04 -3.66 23.11
C TYR A 96 6.82 -2.44 23.98
N ARG A 97 7.94 -1.81 24.37
CA ARG A 97 7.96 -0.48 24.99
C ARG A 97 8.65 0.50 24.08
N ASN A 98 8.02 1.65 23.83
CA ASN A 98 8.58 2.77 23.12
C ASN A 98 9.12 3.84 24.09
N ASN A 99 10.42 3.79 24.35
CA ASN A 99 11.08 4.72 25.27
C ASN A 99 11.23 6.15 24.72
N ALA A 100 10.78 6.42 23.49
CA ALA A 100 10.81 7.76 22.91
C ALA A 100 9.63 8.63 23.38
N TYR A 101 8.53 8.03 23.84
CA TYR A 101 7.32 8.73 24.27
C TYR A 101 6.95 8.33 25.69
N SER A 102 6.59 9.32 26.52
CA SER A 102 6.19 9.10 27.92
C SER A 102 4.68 9.15 28.04
N CYS A 103 4.13 8.38 28.96
CA CYS A 103 2.72 8.50 29.33
C CYS A 103 2.46 9.78 30.14
N GLY A 104 1.21 10.23 30.15
CA GLY A 104 0.77 11.48 30.75
C GLY A 104 1.18 11.66 32.20
N LEU A 105 1.23 10.58 32.98
CA LEU A 105 1.71 10.57 34.35
C LEU A 105 3.05 9.84 34.53
N SER A 106 3.17 8.60 34.05
CA SER A 106 4.39 7.82 34.29
C SER A 106 4.52 6.61 33.37
N GLY A 107 5.77 6.27 33.04
CA GLY A 107 6.11 5.16 32.17
C GLY A 107 6.09 5.57 30.70
N ASN A 108 6.08 4.60 29.80
CA ASN A 108 6.20 4.81 28.37
C ASN A 108 5.05 4.20 27.60
N TYR A 109 4.87 4.66 26.36
CA TYR A 109 3.95 4.02 25.43
C TYR A 109 4.37 2.58 25.16
N THR A 110 3.39 1.68 25.17
CA THR A 110 3.56 0.25 24.91
C THR A 110 2.59 -0.22 23.83
N PHE A 111 2.93 -1.35 23.20
CA PHE A 111 2.01 -2.05 22.32
C PHE A 111 2.30 -3.55 22.34
N MET A 112 1.32 -4.34 21.97
CA MET A 112 1.39 -5.79 21.88
C MET A 112 1.09 -6.23 20.45
N VAL A 113 1.93 -7.10 19.90
CA VAL A 113 1.68 -7.81 18.65
C VAL A 113 1.16 -9.20 18.97
N VAL A 114 0.02 -9.58 18.40
CA VAL A 114 -0.51 -10.94 18.39
C VAL A 114 -0.21 -11.53 17.02
N ASN A 115 0.69 -12.52 16.97
CA ASN A 115 1.02 -13.20 15.72
C ASN A 115 -0.15 -14.06 15.21
N PRO A 116 -0.21 -14.33 13.89
CA PRO A 116 -1.25 -15.15 13.29
C PRO A 116 -1.39 -16.51 13.99
N ALA A 117 -2.60 -17.06 13.98
CA ALA A 117 -2.88 -18.38 14.55
C ALA A 117 -1.94 -19.47 14.00
N ASN A 118 -1.14 -20.10 14.87
CA ASN A 118 -0.10 -21.08 14.51
C ASN A 118 1.03 -20.53 13.61
N GLY A 119 1.13 -19.20 13.45
CA GLY A 119 2.22 -18.51 12.80
C GLY A 119 3.15 -17.82 13.81
N ASP A 120 4.10 -17.07 13.28
CA ASP A 120 5.14 -16.36 14.01
C ASP A 120 5.48 -15.01 13.34
N GLU A 121 6.55 -14.37 13.78
CA GLU A 121 7.01 -13.07 13.28
C GLU A 121 7.35 -13.08 11.77
N THR A 122 7.66 -14.26 11.21
CA THR A 122 8.03 -14.44 9.80
C THR A 122 6.84 -14.74 8.90
N THR A 123 5.67 -15.02 9.49
CA THR A 123 4.46 -15.37 8.74
C THR A 123 3.83 -14.12 8.13
N GLU A 124 3.68 -14.07 6.81
CA GLU A 124 2.94 -12.97 6.16
C GLU A 124 1.45 -13.03 6.50
N ALA A 125 0.86 -11.89 6.87
CA ALA A 125 -0.53 -11.79 7.27
C ALA A 125 -1.08 -10.35 7.13
N PRO A 126 -2.42 -10.19 6.98
CA PRO A 126 -3.04 -8.88 7.12
C PRO A 126 -2.90 -8.37 8.55
N LEU A 127 -2.73 -7.05 8.68
CA LEU A 127 -2.57 -6.36 9.95
C LEU A 127 -3.89 -5.71 10.40
N TRP A 128 -4.27 -6.01 11.63
CA TRP A 128 -5.40 -5.42 12.33
C TRP A 128 -4.91 -4.53 13.48
N VAL A 129 -4.89 -3.22 13.27
CA VAL A 129 -4.51 -2.23 14.29
C VAL A 129 -5.71 -1.96 15.18
N PHE A 130 -5.67 -2.44 16.43
CA PHE A 130 -6.77 -2.32 17.38
C PHE A 130 -6.51 -1.25 18.44
N LEU A 131 -7.40 -0.27 18.51
CA LEU A 131 -7.38 0.82 19.48
C LEU A 131 -8.55 0.64 20.44
N HIS A 132 -8.25 0.36 21.72
CA HIS A 132 -9.29 0.03 22.68
C HIS A 132 -10.03 1.28 23.18
N GLY A 133 -11.29 1.07 23.59
CA GLY A 133 -12.06 2.08 24.30
C GLY A 133 -11.53 2.32 25.72
N GLY A 134 -11.82 3.51 26.23
CA GLY A 134 -11.33 3.97 27.52
C GLY A 134 -11.85 5.33 27.95
N GLY A 135 -12.44 6.11 27.04
CA GLY A 135 -12.88 7.48 27.31
C GLY A 135 -11.79 8.49 26.97
N ALA A 136 -11.96 9.71 27.47
CA ALA A 136 -10.96 10.75 27.41
C ALA A 136 -10.94 11.48 28.75
N GLY A 137 -9.76 11.90 29.19
CA GLY A 137 -9.63 12.74 30.37
C GLY A 137 -8.53 13.77 30.25
N PHE A 138 -8.61 14.84 31.03
CA PHE A 138 -7.71 15.98 30.96
C PHE A 138 -7.59 16.66 32.33
N TYR A 139 -6.55 17.46 32.52
CA TYR A 139 -6.42 18.33 33.70
C TYR A 139 -7.03 19.71 33.37
N ASP A 140 -8.00 20.14 34.17
CA ASP A 140 -8.60 21.47 34.03
C ASP A 140 -7.66 22.58 34.54
N GLU A 141 -8.09 23.84 34.43
CA GLU A 141 -7.31 25.02 34.85
C GLU A 141 -6.92 25.03 36.34
N ASN A 142 -7.62 24.27 37.18
CA ASN A 142 -7.31 24.13 38.61
C ASN A 142 -6.33 22.97 38.88
N GLY A 143 -6.00 22.18 37.86
CA GLY A 143 -5.21 20.95 37.98
C GLY A 143 -6.03 19.75 38.44
N ASP A 144 -7.37 19.84 38.43
CA ASP A 144 -8.23 18.70 38.74
C ASP A 144 -8.42 17.83 37.49
N TYR A 145 -8.34 16.52 37.66
CA TYR A 145 -8.51 15.59 36.54
C TYR A 145 -9.98 15.31 36.26
N GLN A 146 -10.40 15.56 35.02
CA GLN A 146 -11.76 15.38 34.53
C GLN A 146 -11.81 14.20 33.57
N ALA A 147 -12.72 13.23 33.80
CA ALA A 147 -12.87 12.04 32.96
C ALA A 147 -14.32 11.54 32.87
N VAL A 148 -14.51 10.29 32.42
CA VAL A 148 -15.81 9.63 32.39
C VAL A 148 -15.93 8.61 33.53
N GLY A 149 -17.16 8.39 33.99
CA GLY A 149 -17.50 7.40 35.01
C GLY A 149 -16.79 7.69 36.34
N ASP A 150 -16.18 6.65 36.89
CA ASP A 150 -15.37 6.66 38.11
C ASP A 150 -13.87 6.72 37.82
N GLN A 151 -13.47 7.02 36.58
CA GLN A 151 -12.07 7.11 36.19
C GLN A 151 -11.36 8.26 36.89
N THR A 152 -10.07 8.06 37.16
CA THR A 152 -9.19 9.03 37.80
C THR A 152 -8.01 9.35 36.90
N GLU A 153 -7.12 10.23 37.37
CA GLU A 153 -5.87 10.51 36.67
C GLU A 153 -5.02 9.25 36.43
N ASP A 154 -5.17 8.20 37.24
CA ASP A 154 -4.47 6.94 37.05
C ASP A 154 -5.05 6.07 35.93
N THR A 155 -6.26 6.37 35.45
CA THR A 155 -6.90 5.62 34.36
C THR A 155 -6.33 6.07 33.02
N TRP A 156 -5.62 5.17 32.35
CA TRP A 156 -5.05 5.37 31.02
C TRP A 156 -4.04 6.53 30.87
N ASN A 157 -3.51 7.14 31.95
CA ASN A 157 -2.36 8.06 31.91
C ASN A 157 -1.04 7.43 32.37
N ARG A 158 -1.03 6.12 32.62
CA ARG A 158 0.19 5.39 33.02
C ARG A 158 0.48 4.33 31.97
N GLU A 159 1.73 3.89 31.94
CA GLU A 159 2.14 2.77 31.10
C GLU A 159 1.23 1.56 31.33
N GLU A 160 0.60 1.10 30.26
CA GLU A 160 -0.14 -0.15 30.24
C GLU A 160 0.85 -1.30 30.08
N THR A 161 0.77 -2.24 30.99
CA THR A 161 1.60 -3.43 31.04
C THR A 161 1.14 -4.47 30.01
N PHE A 162 1.96 -5.51 29.83
CA PHE A 162 1.59 -6.64 29.00
C PHE A 162 0.29 -7.31 29.47
N ASP A 163 0.10 -7.46 30.78
CA ASP A 163 -1.13 -8.04 31.32
C ASP A 163 -2.35 -7.11 31.12
N ASP A 164 -2.18 -5.79 31.15
CA ASP A 164 -3.27 -4.85 30.85
C ASP A 164 -3.76 -5.06 29.40
N LEU A 165 -2.85 -5.10 28.42
CA LEU A 165 -3.21 -5.32 27.03
C LEU A 165 -3.71 -6.75 26.75
N LEU A 166 -3.06 -7.77 27.33
CA LEU A 166 -3.39 -9.17 27.07
C LEU A 166 -4.66 -9.61 27.82
N VAL A 167 -4.72 -9.37 29.12
CA VAL A 167 -5.78 -9.90 29.98
C VAL A 167 -6.98 -8.96 29.97
N GLU A 168 -6.78 -7.67 30.22
CA GLU A 168 -7.88 -6.73 30.35
C GLU A 168 -8.43 -6.31 28.97
N GLN A 169 -7.55 -5.96 28.04
CA GLN A 169 -8.00 -5.50 26.73
C GLN A 169 -8.39 -6.65 25.81
N LEU A 170 -7.46 -7.54 25.49
CA LEU A 170 -7.68 -8.61 24.52
C LEU A 170 -8.62 -9.70 25.06
N GLN A 171 -8.23 -10.40 26.14
CA GLN A 171 -9.02 -11.52 26.68
C GLN A 171 -10.35 -11.06 27.26
N GLY A 172 -10.38 -9.93 27.97
CA GLY A 172 -11.60 -9.34 28.52
C GLY A 172 -12.67 -9.02 27.47
N ARG A 173 -12.28 -8.81 26.19
CA ARG A 173 -13.20 -8.58 25.08
C ARG A 173 -13.56 -9.84 24.32
N THR A 174 -12.56 -10.69 24.08
CA THR A 174 -12.67 -11.85 23.18
C THR A 174 -13.15 -13.10 23.88
N VAL A 175 -13.14 -13.18 25.21
CA VAL A 175 -13.51 -14.39 25.96
C VAL A 175 -14.63 -14.09 26.95
N GLU A 176 -15.66 -14.93 26.96
CA GLU A 176 -16.71 -14.95 27.98
C GLU A 176 -16.93 -16.38 28.46
N ASN A 177 -16.97 -16.58 29.78
CA ASN A 177 -17.13 -17.91 30.39
C ASN A 177 -16.11 -18.96 29.88
N GLY A 178 -14.89 -18.51 29.54
CA GLY A 178 -13.82 -19.36 29.01
C GLY A 178 -14.02 -19.82 27.57
N GLN A 179 -14.95 -19.21 26.82
CA GLN A 179 -15.17 -19.46 25.40
C GLN A 179 -14.95 -18.19 24.59
N PRO A 180 -14.41 -18.29 23.35
CA PRO A 180 -14.31 -17.14 22.48
C PRO A 180 -15.70 -16.58 22.13
N LYS A 181 -15.86 -15.26 22.24
CA LYS A 181 -17.03 -14.52 21.80
C LYS A 181 -16.98 -14.32 20.30
N ASP A 182 -18.13 -14.48 19.64
CA ASP A 182 -18.29 -14.20 18.23
C ASP A 182 -18.40 -12.68 17.98
N ILE A 183 -17.24 -12.02 17.98
CA ILE A 183 -17.10 -10.56 17.81
C ILE A 183 -15.99 -10.25 16.80
N THR A 184 -15.99 -9.04 16.23
CA THR A 184 -15.06 -8.60 15.17
C THR A 184 -13.61 -8.94 15.52
N LEU A 185 -13.12 -8.53 16.70
CA LEU A 185 -11.73 -8.77 17.09
C LEU A 185 -11.40 -10.28 17.17
N THR A 186 -12.30 -11.10 17.73
CA THR A 186 -12.10 -12.56 17.78
C THR A 186 -12.07 -13.17 16.38
N ARG A 187 -12.97 -12.73 15.48
CA ARG A 187 -13.03 -13.21 14.10
C ARG A 187 -11.72 -12.94 13.36
N ARG A 188 -11.19 -11.71 13.45
CA ARG A 188 -9.91 -11.35 12.80
C ARG A 188 -8.75 -12.22 13.28
N ILE A 189 -8.67 -12.47 14.58
CA ILE A 189 -7.65 -13.37 15.15
C ILE A 189 -7.80 -14.79 14.61
N GLN A 190 -9.04 -15.31 14.53
CA GLN A 190 -9.33 -16.66 14.02
C GLN A 190 -9.08 -16.80 12.52
N GLU A 191 -9.23 -15.72 11.76
CA GLU A 191 -8.95 -15.66 10.32
C GLU A 191 -7.45 -15.53 10.00
N GLY A 192 -6.60 -15.38 11.02
CA GLY A 192 -5.15 -15.30 10.84
C GLY A 192 -4.59 -13.89 10.69
N TYR A 193 -5.36 -12.85 11.02
CA TYR A 193 -4.82 -11.49 11.07
C TYR A 193 -3.78 -11.40 12.19
N ARG A 194 -2.70 -10.68 11.91
CA ARG A 194 -1.81 -10.16 12.95
C ARG A 194 -2.51 -8.98 13.62
N VAL A 195 -2.57 -8.94 14.95
CA VAL A 195 -3.18 -7.82 15.68
C VAL A 195 -2.10 -6.98 16.33
N VAL A 196 -2.13 -5.67 16.13
CA VAL A 196 -1.36 -4.71 16.94
C VAL A 196 -2.32 -4.01 17.88
N MET A 197 -2.11 -4.15 19.18
CA MET A 197 -2.88 -3.48 20.20
C MET A 197 -2.03 -2.42 20.89
N VAL A 198 -2.43 -1.16 20.78
CA VAL A 198 -1.67 -0.01 21.30
C VAL A 198 -2.23 0.47 22.63
N SER A 199 -1.34 0.85 23.55
CA SER A 199 -1.71 1.54 24.78
C SER A 199 -2.24 2.93 24.50
N MET A 200 -3.25 3.35 25.26
CA MET A 200 -3.77 4.71 25.22
C MET A 200 -2.81 5.68 25.94
N CYS A 201 -2.28 5.27 27.10
CA CYS A 201 -1.14 5.84 27.86
C CYS A 201 -1.17 7.34 28.22
N ASP A 202 -1.80 8.22 27.44
CA ASP A 202 -2.12 9.60 27.76
C ASP A 202 -3.60 9.82 28.04
N HIS A 203 -4.50 8.87 27.78
CA HIS A 203 -5.95 9.06 27.87
C HIS A 203 -6.46 10.21 26.96
N ASP A 204 -5.90 10.30 25.76
CA ASP A 204 -6.08 11.38 24.77
C ASP A 204 -6.85 10.93 23.52
N GLN A 205 -7.45 9.73 23.55
CA GLN A 205 -8.05 9.08 22.38
C GLN A 205 -7.05 8.87 21.23
N TYR A 206 -5.76 8.65 21.55
CA TYR A 206 -4.68 8.36 20.60
C TYR A 206 -4.39 9.49 19.59
N SER A 207 -4.74 10.73 19.93
CA SER A 207 -4.84 11.83 18.95
C SER A 207 -3.80 12.93 19.13
N GLY A 208 -3.04 12.92 20.23
CA GLY A 208 -2.02 13.93 20.50
C GLY A 208 -0.81 13.83 19.57
N LEU A 209 -0.32 15.00 19.11
CA LEU A 209 0.74 15.14 18.11
C LEU A 209 2.06 15.67 18.71
N GLY A 210 2.33 15.38 19.98
CA GLY A 210 3.53 15.85 20.68
C GLY A 210 3.47 17.31 21.10
N THR A 211 2.26 17.83 21.24
CA THR A 211 2.01 19.17 21.80
C THR A 211 2.07 19.13 23.33
N PRO A 212 2.35 20.26 24.01
CA PRO A 212 2.36 20.31 25.47
C PRO A 212 1.05 19.82 26.08
N TYR A 213 1.11 18.99 27.13
CA TYR A 213 -0.07 18.52 27.87
C TYR A 213 -0.55 19.62 28.83
N PRO A 214 -1.69 20.28 28.56
CA PRO A 214 -2.18 21.38 29.38
C PRO A 214 -2.45 20.96 30.82
N ASN A 215 -2.03 21.80 31.78
CA ASN A 215 -2.26 21.66 33.22
C ASN A 215 -1.77 20.35 33.86
N ASN A 216 -0.94 19.57 33.15
CA ASN A 216 -0.42 18.31 33.65
C ASN A 216 0.52 18.53 34.86
N PRO A 217 0.46 17.66 35.89
CA PRO A 217 1.33 17.78 37.07
C PRO A 217 2.83 17.59 36.77
N ASN A 218 3.18 16.93 35.66
CA ASN A 218 4.54 16.76 35.19
C ASN A 218 4.97 17.95 34.30
N PRO A 219 5.96 18.76 34.73
CA PRO A 219 6.43 19.89 33.94
C PRO A 219 7.00 19.45 32.59
N GLY A 220 6.48 20.01 31.50
CA GLY A 220 6.95 19.71 30.14
C GLY A 220 6.44 18.39 29.57
N ALA A 221 5.42 17.78 30.17
CA ALA A 221 4.72 16.66 29.55
C ALA A 221 4.16 17.05 28.18
N GLU A 222 4.18 16.10 27.25
CA GLU A 222 3.57 16.19 25.93
C GLU A 222 2.39 15.21 25.85
N VAL A 223 1.57 15.36 24.81
CA VAL A 223 0.51 14.40 24.46
C VAL A 223 0.94 13.67 23.19
N ASN A 224 1.37 12.41 23.29
CA ASN A 224 2.08 11.68 22.23
C ASN A 224 1.26 10.52 21.62
N GLY A 225 -0.05 10.42 21.87
CA GLY A 225 -0.87 9.28 21.47
C GLY A 225 -0.80 8.93 19.99
N MET A 226 -0.86 9.91 19.09
CA MET A 226 -0.78 9.67 17.64
C MET A 226 0.63 9.29 17.21
N GLN A 227 1.65 10.01 17.70
CA GLN A 227 3.05 9.72 17.38
C GLN A 227 3.44 8.30 17.80
N ALA A 228 3.03 7.88 18.99
CA ALA A 228 3.28 6.54 19.50
C ALA A 228 2.53 5.46 18.70
N THR A 229 1.26 5.70 18.37
CA THR A 229 0.43 4.77 17.60
C THR A 229 0.97 4.57 16.18
N MET A 230 1.28 5.66 15.47
CA MET A 230 1.89 5.58 14.14
C MET A 230 3.24 4.87 14.19
N SER A 231 4.10 5.19 15.17
CA SER A 231 5.38 4.49 15.36
C SER A 231 5.21 2.99 15.63
N ALA A 232 4.16 2.57 16.35
CA ALA A 232 3.88 1.15 16.58
C ALA A 232 3.51 0.44 15.29
N VAL A 233 2.63 1.03 14.46
CA VAL A 233 2.25 0.49 13.15
C VAL A 233 3.47 0.39 12.24
N GLU A 234 4.24 1.46 12.09
CA GLU A 234 5.45 1.49 11.26
C GLU A 234 6.50 0.47 11.71
N TYR A 235 6.68 0.30 13.01
CA TYR A 235 7.57 -0.71 13.54
C TYR A 235 7.06 -2.11 13.20
N THR A 236 5.76 -2.38 13.36
CA THR A 236 5.20 -3.69 13.02
C THR A 236 5.37 -3.99 11.54
N VAL A 237 4.94 -3.11 10.63
CA VAL A 237 5.01 -3.38 9.18
C VAL A 237 6.46 -3.51 8.68
N ALA A 238 7.42 -2.87 9.34
CA ALA A 238 8.84 -2.98 8.99
C ALA A 238 9.51 -4.28 9.50
N ASN A 239 8.94 -4.94 10.52
CA ASN A 239 9.52 -6.13 11.14
C ASN A 239 8.70 -7.40 10.92
N TYR A 240 7.46 -7.27 10.45
CA TYR A 240 6.53 -8.37 10.25
C TYR A 240 5.93 -8.27 8.84
N PRO A 241 6.10 -9.30 7.97
CA PRO A 241 5.55 -9.27 6.62
C PRO A 241 4.03 -9.04 6.67
N THR A 242 3.58 -7.99 5.98
CA THR A 242 2.22 -7.44 6.09
C THR A 242 1.62 -7.19 4.72
N THR A 243 0.39 -7.65 4.51
CA THR A 243 -0.37 -7.44 3.26
C THR A 243 -1.29 -6.23 3.38
N GLU A 244 -2.51 -6.41 3.89
CA GLU A 244 -3.52 -5.38 4.09
C GLU A 244 -3.41 -4.78 5.49
N VAL A 245 -3.84 -3.53 5.68
CA VAL A 245 -3.85 -2.88 7.00
C VAL A 245 -5.22 -2.26 7.28
N PHE A 246 -5.87 -2.76 8.32
CA PHE A 246 -7.13 -2.21 8.84
C PHE A 246 -6.92 -1.56 10.20
N ALA A 247 -7.58 -0.42 10.44
CA ALA A 247 -7.69 0.17 11.77
C ALA A 247 -9.07 -0.11 12.35
N HIS A 248 -9.13 -0.59 13.59
CA HIS A 248 -10.37 -0.79 14.31
C HIS A 248 -10.29 -0.14 15.69
N GLY A 249 -11.18 0.80 15.92
CA GLY A 249 -11.28 1.54 17.17
C GLY A 249 -12.63 1.39 17.83
N THR A 250 -12.65 1.20 19.15
CA THR A 250 -13.89 1.13 19.93
C THR A 250 -14.00 2.32 20.88
N SER A 251 -15.16 2.98 20.98
CA SER A 251 -15.35 4.16 21.85
C SER A 251 -14.30 5.24 21.58
N ALA A 252 -13.51 5.69 22.56
CA ALA A 252 -12.37 6.58 22.33
C ALA A 252 -11.37 6.07 21.26
N GLY A 253 -11.18 4.77 21.16
CA GLY A 253 -10.37 4.17 20.10
C GLY A 253 -10.92 4.42 18.70
N SER A 254 -12.24 4.62 18.53
CA SER A 254 -12.84 4.95 17.23
C SER A 254 -12.34 6.28 16.68
N VAL A 255 -12.23 7.30 17.55
CA VAL A 255 -11.60 8.59 17.25
C VAL A 255 -10.15 8.38 16.82
N GLY A 256 -9.40 7.60 17.60
CA GLY A 256 -8.02 7.25 17.30
C GLY A 256 -7.86 6.54 15.95
N ALA A 257 -8.72 5.57 15.64
CA ALA A 257 -8.61 4.77 14.42
C ALA A 257 -8.88 5.61 13.16
N TYR A 258 -9.87 6.51 13.24
CA TYR A 258 -10.12 7.49 12.19
C TYR A 258 -8.94 8.46 12.04
N ASN A 259 -8.48 9.08 13.13
CA ASN A 259 -7.38 10.05 13.10
C ASN A 259 -6.06 9.41 12.64
N LEU A 260 -5.83 8.14 12.97
CA LEU A 260 -4.67 7.37 12.53
C LEU A 260 -4.65 7.23 11.01
N ALA A 261 -5.77 6.80 10.42
CA ALA A 261 -5.90 6.69 8.98
C ALA A 261 -5.76 8.04 8.28
N MET A 262 -6.35 9.11 8.84
CA MET A 262 -6.17 10.47 8.30
C MET A 262 -4.71 10.94 8.38
N SER A 263 -3.99 10.58 9.45
CA SER A 263 -2.59 10.95 9.64
C SER A 263 -1.66 10.28 8.63
N PHE A 264 -1.93 9.01 8.29
CA PHE A 264 -1.21 8.27 7.25
C PHE A 264 -1.61 8.72 5.84
N ALA A 265 -2.90 8.94 5.57
CA ALA A 265 -3.37 9.41 4.26
C ALA A 265 -2.79 10.80 3.91
N ALA A 266 -2.65 11.69 4.90
CA ALA A 266 -1.96 12.98 4.72
C ALA A 266 -0.47 12.83 4.31
N GLN A 267 0.09 11.63 4.43
CA GLN A 267 1.46 11.25 4.07
C GLN A 267 1.46 10.19 2.95
N ASP A 268 0.40 10.11 2.15
CA ASP A 268 0.24 9.23 0.98
C ASP A 268 0.29 7.72 1.31
N ILE A 269 -0.05 7.36 2.55
CA ILE A 269 -0.17 5.97 3.02
C ILE A 269 -1.64 5.69 3.32
N HIS A 270 -2.28 4.88 2.48
CA HIS A 270 -3.72 4.64 2.53
C HIS A 270 -4.02 3.27 3.13
N PHE A 271 -4.62 3.25 4.33
CA PHE A 271 -5.04 2.00 4.96
C PHE A 271 -6.09 1.29 4.10
N THR A 272 -6.14 -0.05 4.20
CA THR A 272 -7.12 -0.86 3.48
C THR A 272 -8.56 -0.55 3.91
N GLY A 273 -8.76 -0.22 5.19
CA GLY A 273 -10.05 0.27 5.67
C GLY A 273 -10.04 0.61 7.16
N VAL A 274 -11.08 1.32 7.59
CA VAL A 274 -11.27 1.71 9.00
C VAL A 274 -12.63 1.26 9.52
N VAL A 275 -12.64 0.67 10.71
CA VAL A 275 -13.85 0.39 11.50
C VAL A 275 -13.85 1.27 12.74
N ALA A 276 -14.69 2.30 12.74
CA ALA A 276 -14.89 3.22 13.85
C ALA A 276 -16.16 2.82 14.63
N ASP A 277 -15.99 2.06 15.71
CA ASP A 277 -17.09 1.58 16.56
C ASP A 277 -17.43 2.58 17.67
N SER A 278 -18.05 3.67 17.24
CA SER A 278 -18.85 4.69 17.93
C SER A 278 -18.99 5.84 16.94
N ILE A 279 -20.22 6.25 16.62
CA ILE A 279 -20.44 7.28 15.59
C ILE A 279 -19.69 8.57 15.92
N LEU A 280 -18.81 8.96 15.00
CA LEU A 280 -18.03 10.19 15.05
C LEU A 280 -18.73 11.25 14.20
N SER A 281 -19.29 12.28 14.84
CA SER A 281 -19.98 13.36 14.13
C SER A 281 -19.91 14.68 14.91
N PRO A 282 -19.71 15.82 14.23
CA PRO A 282 -19.86 17.15 14.83
C PRO A 282 -21.25 17.38 15.46
N ARG A 283 -22.30 16.68 15.02
CA ARG A 283 -23.64 16.78 15.64
C ARG A 283 -23.65 16.32 17.10
N ALA A 284 -22.65 15.55 17.54
CA ALA A 284 -22.48 15.22 18.95
C ALA A 284 -22.26 16.45 19.83
N PHE A 285 -21.72 17.56 19.29
CA PHE A 285 -21.53 18.82 20.02
C PHE A 285 -22.84 19.47 20.44
N ASP A 286 -23.91 19.29 19.66
CA ASP A 286 -25.24 19.80 20.02
C ASP A 286 -25.76 19.11 21.28
N LEU A 287 -25.49 17.80 21.41
CA LEU A 287 -25.85 17.01 22.58
C LEU A 287 -25.07 17.47 23.82
N PHE A 288 -23.76 17.70 23.69
CA PHE A 288 -22.91 18.14 24.82
C PHE A 288 -23.29 19.53 25.34
N LYS A 289 -23.76 20.42 24.48
CA LYS A 289 -24.26 21.75 24.89
C LYS A 289 -25.53 21.65 25.75
N VAL A 290 -26.42 20.70 25.45
CA VAL A 290 -27.69 20.53 26.18
C VAL A 290 -27.50 19.69 27.45
N TYR A 291 -26.59 18.72 27.43
CA TYR A 291 -26.34 17.79 28.54
C TYR A 291 -24.89 17.83 29.07
N PRO A 292 -24.38 18.99 29.52
CA PRO A 292 -23.01 19.09 30.03
C PRO A 292 -22.83 18.31 31.34
N GLY A 293 -21.72 17.58 31.47
CA GLY A 293 -21.37 16.84 32.69
C GLY A 293 -22.36 15.74 33.09
N GLN A 294 -23.17 15.27 32.15
CA GLN A 294 -24.17 14.24 32.39
C GLN A 294 -23.56 12.84 32.20
N ALA A 295 -23.91 11.93 33.12
CA ALA A 295 -23.43 10.54 33.09
C ALA A 295 -23.59 9.93 31.68
N PRO A 296 -22.55 9.29 31.12
CA PRO A 296 -21.37 8.78 31.83
C PRO A 296 -20.24 9.80 32.07
N ARG A 297 -20.38 11.09 31.76
CA ARG A 297 -19.31 12.09 32.00
C ARG A 297 -19.36 12.62 33.43
N GLN A 298 -18.20 12.90 34.01
CA GLN A 298 -18.10 13.51 35.34
C GLN A 298 -18.55 14.98 35.31
N PRO A 299 -19.06 15.53 36.43
CA PRO A 299 -19.26 16.97 36.55
C PRO A 299 -17.94 17.74 36.35
N GLY A 300 -17.91 18.69 35.42
CA GLY A 300 -16.69 19.43 35.06
C GLY A 300 -16.02 18.95 33.77
N TRP A 301 -16.35 17.74 33.31
CA TRP A 301 -15.90 17.25 32.01
C TRP A 301 -16.51 18.07 30.86
N THR A 302 -15.68 18.51 29.93
CA THR A 302 -16.04 19.29 28.74
C THR A 302 -15.38 18.68 27.51
N TYR A 303 -15.99 18.86 26.34
CA TYR A 303 -15.36 18.45 25.09
C TYR A 303 -14.20 19.38 24.74
N GLU A 304 -14.32 20.66 25.08
CA GLU A 304 -13.28 21.68 24.90
C GLU A 304 -11.99 21.29 25.64
N GLY A 305 -12.06 20.80 26.88
CA GLY A 305 -10.87 20.37 27.61
C GLY A 305 -10.20 19.12 27.01
N VAL A 306 -10.98 18.19 26.44
CA VAL A 306 -10.43 17.08 25.65
C VAL A 306 -9.77 17.61 24.38
N GLY A 307 -10.42 18.54 23.68
CA GLY A 307 -9.92 19.12 22.45
C GLY A 307 -8.64 19.93 22.62
N GLU A 308 -8.55 20.74 23.67
CA GLU A 308 -7.35 21.49 24.06
C GLU A 308 -6.15 20.56 24.29
N LYS A 309 -6.39 19.40 24.92
CA LYS A 309 -5.36 18.38 25.12
C LYS A 309 -4.94 17.71 23.81
N GLN A 310 -5.88 17.40 22.92
CA GLN A 310 -5.60 16.73 21.65
C GLN A 310 -4.92 17.64 20.61
N GLY A 311 -5.08 18.96 20.74
CA GLY A 311 -4.54 19.93 19.79
C GLY A 311 -5.27 19.88 18.46
N PHE A 312 -4.55 19.61 17.36
CA PHE A 312 -5.08 19.67 15.99
C PHE A 312 -6.38 18.88 15.80
N TYR A 313 -6.41 17.62 16.24
CA TYR A 313 -7.59 16.75 16.10
C TYR A 313 -8.74 17.12 17.04
N GLY A 314 -8.46 17.89 18.09
CA GLY A 314 -9.43 18.40 19.04
C GLY A 314 -10.01 19.77 18.68
N ASP A 315 -9.47 20.44 17.66
CA ASP A 315 -9.87 21.78 17.26
C ASP A 315 -11.23 21.78 16.56
N THR A 316 -12.30 21.97 17.34
CA THR A 316 -13.67 22.00 16.85
C THR A 316 -13.93 23.09 15.81
N SER A 317 -13.10 24.14 15.74
CA SER A 317 -13.24 25.19 14.72
C SER A 317 -12.87 24.71 13.31
N ARG A 318 -12.23 23.54 13.21
CA ARG A 318 -11.84 22.87 11.96
C ARG A 318 -12.72 21.68 11.62
N SER A 319 -13.81 21.46 12.36
CA SER A 319 -14.69 20.29 12.17
C SER A 319 -15.27 20.18 10.76
N ASP A 320 -15.34 21.27 10.01
CA ASP A 320 -15.71 21.32 8.59
C ASP A 320 -14.66 20.70 7.65
N VAL A 321 -13.43 20.48 8.12
CA VAL A 321 -12.34 19.91 7.31
C VAL A 321 -11.66 18.69 7.93
N ILE A 322 -11.67 18.52 9.26
CA ILE A 322 -11.00 17.37 9.93
C ILE A 322 -11.96 16.27 10.39
N ALA A 323 -13.25 16.56 10.55
CA ALA A 323 -14.21 15.54 10.95
C ALA A 323 -14.60 14.67 9.75
N PRO A 324 -15.14 13.45 9.98
CA PRO A 324 -15.54 12.55 8.90
C PRO A 324 -16.41 13.21 7.83
N GLU A 325 -17.46 13.93 8.23
CA GLU A 325 -18.34 14.63 7.30
C GLU A 325 -17.59 15.62 6.42
N GLY A 326 -16.76 16.48 7.02
CA GLY A 326 -15.99 17.48 6.28
C GLY A 326 -15.03 16.88 5.25
N ARG A 327 -14.38 15.76 5.60
CA ARG A 327 -13.47 15.04 4.69
C ARG A 327 -14.22 14.38 3.54
N ILE A 328 -15.34 13.70 3.84
CA ILE A 328 -16.15 13.01 2.85
C ILE A 328 -16.82 14.03 1.90
N ASP A 329 -17.34 15.14 2.41
CA ASP A 329 -17.89 16.24 1.62
C ASP A 329 -16.82 16.88 0.70
N ALA A 330 -15.56 16.87 1.13
CA ALA A 330 -14.41 17.29 0.32
C ALA A 330 -13.98 16.25 -0.73
N GLY A 331 -14.65 15.09 -0.79
CA GLY A 331 -14.42 14.05 -1.78
C GLY A 331 -13.40 12.99 -1.37
N PHE A 332 -13.03 12.89 -0.09
CA PHE A 332 -12.15 11.83 0.38
C PHE A 332 -12.78 10.45 0.10
N ASP A 333 -12.10 9.61 -0.67
CA ASP A 333 -12.52 8.23 -1.00
C ASP A 333 -11.34 7.22 -0.96
N GLU A 334 -10.13 7.68 -0.62
CA GLU A 334 -8.88 6.92 -0.67
C GLU A 334 -8.80 5.80 0.39
N VAL A 335 -9.55 5.94 1.50
CA VAL A 335 -9.64 4.93 2.56
C VAL A 335 -11.11 4.66 2.90
N PRO A 336 -11.65 3.46 2.64
CA PRO A 336 -13.00 3.09 3.04
C PRO A 336 -13.20 3.21 4.56
N LEU A 337 -14.35 3.77 4.98
CA LEU A 337 -14.64 4.05 6.40
C LEU A 337 -15.99 3.43 6.78
N LEU A 338 -16.00 2.57 7.79
CA LEU A 338 -17.22 2.04 8.40
C LEU A 338 -17.40 2.62 9.80
N PHE A 339 -18.48 3.36 10.00
CA PHE A 339 -18.87 3.87 11.31
C PHE A 339 -19.99 3.01 11.88
N VAL A 340 -19.76 2.41 13.05
CA VAL A 340 -20.72 1.54 13.73
C VAL A 340 -21.17 2.21 15.02
N GLY A 341 -22.46 2.14 15.34
CA GLY A 341 -22.97 2.61 16.62
C GLY A 341 -24.37 2.09 16.91
N GLY A 342 -24.80 2.24 18.16
CA GLY A 342 -26.12 1.80 18.62
C GLY A 342 -27.07 2.98 18.88
N THR A 343 -28.36 2.81 18.57
CA THR A 343 -29.38 3.83 18.87
C THR A 343 -29.73 3.92 20.36
N GLN A 344 -29.19 3.02 21.19
CA GLN A 344 -29.35 3.00 22.66
C GLN A 344 -27.99 3.20 23.37
N ASP A 345 -27.09 3.96 22.77
CA ASP A 345 -25.78 4.23 23.36
C ASP A 345 -25.85 5.38 24.40
N PRO A 346 -25.49 5.14 25.68
CA PRO A 346 -25.51 6.17 26.73
C PRO A 346 -24.58 7.35 26.45
N PHE A 347 -23.55 7.19 25.61
CA PHE A 347 -22.62 8.29 25.27
C PHE A 347 -23.23 9.33 24.34
N CYS A 348 -24.30 8.98 23.61
CA CYS A 348 -25.17 9.91 22.88
C CYS A 348 -26.50 10.19 23.62
N PHE A 349 -26.56 9.93 24.93
CA PHE A 349 -27.71 10.32 25.78
C PHE A 349 -29.05 9.73 25.32
N TRP A 350 -29.07 8.51 24.80
CA TRP A 350 -30.30 7.86 24.33
C TRP A 350 -31.41 7.80 25.41
N ASN A 351 -31.00 7.74 26.68
CA ASN A 351 -31.88 7.60 27.84
C ASN A 351 -32.43 8.94 28.34
N LEU A 352 -32.05 10.06 27.71
CA LEU A 352 -32.58 11.38 27.97
C LEU A 352 -33.57 11.80 26.89
N PRO A 353 -34.42 12.82 27.13
CA PRO A 353 -35.25 13.38 26.09
C PRO A 353 -34.42 13.78 24.85
N PRO A 354 -34.97 13.66 23.63
CA PRO A 354 -34.30 14.20 22.46
C PRO A 354 -34.09 15.71 22.59
N ILE A 355 -32.92 16.21 22.18
CA ILE A 355 -32.67 17.66 22.08
C ILE A 355 -33.66 18.29 21.08
N PRO A 356 -33.95 19.62 21.15
CA PRO A 356 -34.95 20.26 20.29
C PRO A 356 -34.77 19.99 18.79
N GLU A 357 -33.53 19.98 18.32
CA GLU A 357 -33.13 19.70 16.95
C GLU A 357 -33.49 18.27 16.55
N ALA A 358 -33.08 17.29 17.37
CA ALA A 358 -33.41 15.88 17.19
C ALA A 358 -34.93 15.64 17.21
N ALA A 359 -35.63 16.22 18.19
CA ALA A 359 -37.08 16.12 18.32
C ALA A 359 -37.81 16.70 17.10
N THR A 360 -37.31 17.82 16.56
CA THR A 360 -37.87 18.45 15.36
C THR A 360 -37.67 17.57 14.12
N ALA A 361 -36.54 16.86 14.04
CA ALA A 361 -36.26 15.89 12.99
C ALA A 361 -37.00 14.54 13.19
N GLY A 362 -37.68 14.33 14.33
CA GLY A 362 -38.32 13.06 14.66
C GLY A 362 -37.34 11.94 15.01
N LEU A 363 -36.13 12.30 15.45
CA LEU A 363 -35.02 11.40 15.78
C LEU A 363 -34.79 11.37 17.30
N ASN A 364 -34.23 10.27 17.80
CA ASN A 364 -33.58 10.24 19.11
C ASN A 364 -32.17 10.88 19.04
N ASN A 365 -31.52 11.07 20.20
CA ASN A 365 -30.21 11.74 20.26
C ASN A 365 -29.10 11.01 19.49
N CYS A 366 -29.11 9.68 19.49
CA CYS A 366 -28.10 8.86 18.80
C CYS A 366 -28.34 8.82 17.28
N GLU A 367 -29.61 8.78 16.87
CA GLU A 367 -30.01 8.95 15.47
C GLU A 367 -29.64 10.35 14.96
N TRP A 368 -29.84 11.39 15.76
CA TRP A 368 -29.42 12.75 15.43
C TRP A 368 -27.91 12.86 15.20
N ALA A 369 -27.11 12.27 16.10
CA ALA A 369 -25.66 12.27 15.97
C ALA A 369 -25.19 11.57 14.69
N ALA A 370 -25.79 10.43 14.32
CA ALA A 370 -25.43 9.71 13.10
C ALA A 370 -25.93 10.36 11.80
N GLN A 371 -27.01 11.11 11.87
CA GLN A 371 -27.69 11.59 10.67
C GLN A 371 -26.82 12.49 9.79
N GLY A 372 -25.91 13.29 10.36
CA GLY A 372 -24.99 14.13 9.57
C GLY A 372 -24.09 13.31 8.65
N LEU A 373 -23.51 12.24 9.19
CA LEU A 373 -22.66 11.34 8.45
C LEU A 373 -23.43 10.50 7.42
N ILE A 374 -24.65 10.06 7.77
CA ILE A 374 -25.56 9.38 6.83
C ILE A 374 -25.86 10.28 5.62
N ASP A 375 -26.21 11.55 5.87
CA ASP A 375 -26.53 12.52 4.82
C ASP A 375 -25.33 12.75 3.89
N THR A 376 -24.14 12.91 4.48
CA THR A 376 -22.88 13.17 3.78
C THR A 376 -22.46 12.01 2.89
N ILE A 377 -22.46 10.78 3.43
CA ILE A 377 -22.12 9.57 2.67
C ILE A 377 -23.11 9.34 1.52
N ALA A 378 -24.40 9.56 1.75
CA ALA A 378 -25.41 9.43 0.70
C ALA A 378 -25.26 10.48 -0.42
N ALA A 379 -24.62 11.61 -0.14
CA ALA A 379 -24.37 12.67 -1.12
C ALA A 379 -23.14 12.39 -1.99
N GLN A 380 -22.18 11.59 -1.51
CA GLN A 380 -20.99 11.19 -2.26
C GLN A 380 -21.33 10.06 -3.26
N PRO A 381 -21.18 10.26 -4.58
CA PRO A 381 -21.44 9.22 -5.57
C PRO A 381 -20.51 8.02 -5.38
N ALA A 382 -21.07 6.81 -5.38
CA ALA A 382 -20.31 5.57 -5.19
C ALA A 382 -19.40 5.59 -3.94
N SER A 383 -19.88 6.21 -2.85
CA SER A 383 -19.12 6.32 -1.61
C SER A 383 -18.60 4.95 -1.13
N PRO A 384 -17.30 4.83 -0.83
CA PRO A 384 -16.75 3.64 -0.18
C PRO A 384 -17.02 3.62 1.33
N HIS A 385 -17.66 4.67 1.86
CA HIS A 385 -17.93 4.80 3.28
C HIS A 385 -19.32 4.28 3.65
N GLN A 386 -19.47 3.83 4.88
CA GLN A 386 -20.69 3.23 5.40
C GLN A 386 -20.97 3.69 6.83
N VAL A 387 -22.26 3.81 7.17
CA VAL A 387 -22.73 4.02 8.54
C VAL A 387 -23.73 2.92 8.90
N ALA A 388 -23.45 2.23 10.00
CA ALA A 388 -24.32 1.25 10.64
C ALA A 388 -24.80 1.79 11.99
N ASN A 389 -25.87 2.59 11.97
CA ASN A 389 -26.55 3.05 13.19
C ASN A 389 -27.66 2.06 13.59
N MET A 390 -27.36 1.20 14.56
CA MET A 390 -28.07 -0.05 14.79
C MET A 390 -29.17 0.08 15.85
N VAL A 391 -30.40 -0.21 15.45
CA VAL A 391 -31.58 -0.12 16.33
C VAL A 391 -31.47 -1.14 17.47
N GLY A 392 -31.53 -0.65 18.70
CA GLY A 392 -31.56 -1.49 19.90
C GLY A 392 -30.19 -1.90 20.43
N GLU A 393 -29.11 -1.62 19.68
CA GLU A 393 -27.75 -1.85 20.15
C GLU A 393 -27.29 -0.70 21.08
N GLY A 394 -26.38 -1.04 21.99
CA GLY A 394 -25.79 -0.11 22.96
C GLY A 394 -24.46 0.49 22.48
N HIS A 395 -23.64 0.89 23.46
CA HIS A 395 -22.28 1.34 23.19
C HIS A 395 -21.43 0.21 22.60
N ILE A 396 -20.57 0.54 21.63
CA ILE A 396 -19.57 -0.34 20.99
C ILE A 396 -20.10 -1.71 20.48
N PRO A 397 -21.08 -1.74 19.54
CA PRO A 397 -21.69 -2.99 19.08
C PRO A 397 -20.71 -4.07 18.58
N THR A 398 -19.53 -3.71 18.06
CA THR A 398 -18.53 -4.69 17.58
C THR A 398 -17.82 -5.46 18.71
N ASN A 399 -17.96 -5.00 19.96
CA ASN A 399 -17.48 -5.71 21.15
C ASN A 399 -18.55 -6.61 21.78
N THR A 400 -19.74 -6.69 21.20
CA THR A 400 -20.84 -7.55 21.64
C THR A 400 -21.21 -8.56 20.56
N VAL A 401 -21.75 -9.71 20.97
CA VAL A 401 -22.26 -10.71 20.01
C VAL A 401 -23.54 -10.16 19.39
N SER A 402 -23.37 -9.44 18.29
CA SER A 402 -24.41 -8.69 17.60
C SER A 402 -24.25 -8.80 16.08
N THR A 403 -25.23 -8.28 15.33
CA THR A 403 -25.16 -8.24 13.87
C THR A 403 -24.11 -7.25 13.33
N ALA A 404 -23.53 -6.40 14.20
CA ALA A 404 -22.47 -5.45 13.84
C ALA A 404 -21.27 -6.19 13.25
N ASN A 405 -20.92 -7.34 13.81
CA ASN A 405 -19.77 -8.12 13.38
C ASN A 405 -19.94 -8.65 11.95
N ASN A 406 -21.17 -8.99 11.54
CA ASN A 406 -21.46 -9.40 10.16
C ASN A 406 -21.40 -8.22 9.19
N ILE A 407 -21.76 -7.01 9.64
CA ILE A 407 -21.63 -5.79 8.84
C ILE A 407 -20.14 -5.50 8.60
N VAL A 408 -19.29 -5.63 9.63
CA VAL A 408 -17.83 -5.51 9.49
C VAL A 408 -17.28 -6.55 8.52
N ASP A 409 -17.70 -7.82 8.62
CA ASP A 409 -17.24 -8.86 7.69
C ASP A 409 -17.65 -8.55 6.24
N THR A 410 -18.86 -8.03 6.03
CA THR A 410 -19.34 -7.64 4.70
C THR A 410 -18.51 -6.47 4.16
N PHE A 411 -18.31 -5.43 4.97
CA PHE A 411 -17.48 -4.28 4.60
C PHE A 411 -16.05 -4.68 4.22
N ILE A 412 -15.41 -5.55 5.00
CA ILE A 412 -14.08 -6.07 4.68
C ILE A 412 -14.12 -6.89 3.38
N SER A 413 -15.12 -7.77 3.22
CA SER A 413 -15.23 -8.62 2.03
C SER A 413 -15.42 -7.79 0.75
N ASP A 414 -16.21 -6.72 0.82
CA ASP A 414 -16.45 -5.80 -0.30
C ASP A 414 -15.15 -5.09 -0.71
N ILE A 415 -14.38 -4.58 0.26
CA ILE A 415 -13.08 -3.94 -0.02
C ILE A 415 -12.12 -4.94 -0.64
N LEU A 416 -12.01 -6.14 -0.06
CA LEU A 416 -11.08 -7.17 -0.53
C LEU A 416 -11.47 -7.73 -1.91
N ALA A 417 -12.74 -7.66 -2.30
CA ALA A 417 -13.19 -8.09 -3.63
C ALA A 417 -12.61 -7.23 -4.75
N ASP A 418 -12.36 -5.95 -4.48
CA ASP A 418 -11.69 -5.02 -5.40
C ASP A 418 -10.17 -5.11 -5.33
N ASN A 419 -9.67 -5.97 -4.44
CA ASN A 419 -8.28 -6.30 -4.30
C ASN A 419 -7.40 -5.03 -4.08
N PRO A 420 -7.43 -4.51 -2.84
CA PRO A 420 -6.79 -3.25 -2.52
C PRO A 420 -5.27 -3.38 -2.51
N GLY A 421 -4.57 -2.27 -2.77
CA GLY A 421 -3.12 -2.21 -2.64
C GLY A 421 -2.65 -2.49 -1.19
N ALA A 422 -1.39 -2.90 -1.04
CA ALA A 422 -0.77 -3.15 0.26
C ALA A 422 -0.19 -1.83 0.84
N PRO A 423 -0.81 -1.23 1.88
CA PRO A 423 -0.57 0.18 2.26
C PRO A 423 0.88 0.56 2.58
N PHE A 424 1.67 -0.40 3.06
CA PHE A 424 3.06 -0.20 3.46
C PHE A 424 4.06 -0.97 2.59
N ARG A 425 3.57 -1.64 1.53
CA ARG A 425 4.43 -2.34 0.59
C ARG A 425 4.86 -1.36 -0.49
N VAL A 426 5.99 -0.70 -0.25
CA VAL A 426 6.73 -0.04 -1.32
C VAL A 426 7.52 -1.13 -2.03
N ILE A 427 7.15 -1.50 -3.26
CA ILE A 427 8.02 -2.35 -4.08
C ILE A 427 9.19 -1.47 -4.52
N PRO A 428 10.44 -1.71 -4.07
CA PRO A 428 11.55 -0.90 -4.52
C PRO A 428 11.72 -1.07 -6.03
N GLY A 429 11.75 0.04 -6.74
CA GLY A 429 12.02 0.10 -8.16
C GLY A 429 13.51 0.09 -8.44
N ASP A 430 13.85 -0.47 -9.59
CA ASP A 430 15.23 -0.61 -10.05
C ASP A 430 15.57 0.46 -11.10
N LYS A 431 16.83 0.87 -11.14
CA LYS A 431 17.41 1.53 -12.31
C LYS A 431 17.93 0.49 -13.29
N MET A 432 17.25 0.36 -14.43
CA MET A 432 17.48 -0.70 -15.39
C MET A 432 18.25 -0.26 -16.63
N MET A 433 19.10 -1.14 -17.14
CA MET A 433 19.51 -1.14 -18.54
C MET A 433 18.84 -2.32 -19.24
N LEU A 434 18.13 -2.09 -20.34
CA LEU A 434 17.42 -3.11 -21.09
C LEU A 434 17.90 -3.10 -22.54
N MET A 435 18.25 -4.27 -23.08
CA MET A 435 18.63 -4.35 -24.48
C MET A 435 18.13 -5.59 -25.21
N GLY A 436 17.85 -5.42 -26.50
CA GLY A 436 17.47 -6.54 -27.33
C GLY A 436 16.92 -6.18 -28.70
N HIS A 437 15.97 -6.99 -29.12
CA HIS A 437 15.36 -6.94 -30.46
C HIS A 437 13.85 -6.68 -30.41
N SER A 438 13.20 -6.73 -31.58
CA SER A 438 11.79 -6.34 -31.76
C SER A 438 10.75 -7.16 -30.98
N PHE A 439 11.08 -8.35 -30.49
CA PHE A 439 10.21 -9.12 -29.57
C PHE A 439 10.35 -8.71 -28.10
N PHE A 440 11.47 -8.09 -27.73
CA PHE A 440 11.81 -7.69 -26.36
C PHE A 440 11.37 -6.25 -26.10
N ARG A 441 11.58 -5.37 -27.09
CA ARG A 441 11.25 -3.94 -27.01
C ARG A 441 9.82 -3.62 -26.53
N PRO A 442 8.75 -4.25 -27.05
CA PRO A 442 7.40 -3.86 -26.65
C PRO A 442 7.17 -4.03 -25.15
N LEU A 443 7.72 -5.09 -24.54
CA LEU A 443 7.59 -5.35 -23.11
C LEU A 443 8.44 -4.38 -22.30
N ALA A 444 9.69 -4.15 -22.72
CA ALA A 444 10.59 -3.20 -22.08
C ALA A 444 9.98 -1.77 -22.07
N ASP A 445 9.41 -1.33 -23.18
CA ASP A 445 8.84 0.02 -23.30
C ASP A 445 7.60 0.23 -22.38
N GLN A 446 6.96 -0.84 -21.88
CA GLN A 446 5.76 -0.76 -21.03
C GLN A 446 6.01 -0.91 -19.53
N ILE A 447 7.20 -1.30 -19.07
CA ILE A 447 7.49 -1.39 -17.63
C ILE A 447 7.15 -0.08 -16.89
N PRO A 448 7.50 1.13 -17.39
CA PRO A 448 7.18 2.38 -16.68
C PRO A 448 5.67 2.63 -16.52
N TYR A 449 4.85 2.11 -17.45
CA TYR A 449 3.40 2.20 -17.33
C TYR A 449 2.90 1.33 -16.17
N HIS A 450 3.47 0.14 -16.02
CA HIS A 450 3.04 -0.83 -15.02
C HIS A 450 3.58 -0.54 -13.62
N THR A 451 4.81 -0.07 -13.49
CA THR A 451 5.46 0.19 -12.19
C THR A 451 4.70 1.23 -11.38
N VAL A 452 4.27 2.33 -12.01
CA VAL A 452 3.42 3.34 -11.37
C VAL A 452 2.12 2.73 -10.82
N ARG A 453 1.48 1.82 -11.56
CA ARG A 453 0.21 1.19 -11.17
C ARG A 453 0.38 0.08 -10.14
N ALA A 454 1.55 -0.55 -10.12
CA ALA A 454 1.87 -1.66 -9.24
C ALA A 454 2.43 -1.20 -7.88
N GLY A 455 2.57 0.10 -7.66
CA GLY A 455 3.19 0.63 -6.43
C GLY A 455 4.70 0.40 -6.37
N VAL A 456 5.36 0.33 -7.53
CA VAL A 456 6.82 0.24 -7.62
C VAL A 456 7.41 1.66 -7.60
N ASP A 457 8.12 1.99 -6.53
CA ASP A 457 8.68 3.33 -6.30
C ASP A 457 10.15 3.41 -6.70
N GLY A 458 10.54 4.47 -7.41
CA GLY A 458 11.93 4.69 -7.81
C GLY A 458 12.40 3.97 -9.09
N HIS A 459 11.50 3.28 -9.81
CA HIS A 459 11.85 2.65 -11.09
C HIS A 459 12.35 3.67 -12.12
N SER A 460 13.43 3.33 -12.82
CA SER A 460 13.87 4.04 -14.02
C SER A 460 14.51 3.08 -15.01
N GLN A 461 14.51 3.41 -16.30
CA GLN A 461 15.10 2.52 -17.30
C GLN A 461 15.73 3.26 -18.47
N ASN A 462 16.74 2.62 -19.07
CA ASN A 462 17.24 2.92 -20.40
C ASN A 462 17.08 1.70 -21.29
N VAL A 463 16.78 1.94 -22.57
CA VAL A 463 16.40 0.89 -23.53
C VAL A 463 17.21 1.05 -24.81
N GLU A 464 18.06 0.08 -25.15
CA GLU A 464 18.83 0.06 -26.40
C GLU A 464 18.40 -1.13 -27.28
N MET A 465 18.00 -0.86 -28.52
CA MET A 465 17.34 -1.87 -29.35
C MET A 465 17.83 -1.88 -30.80
N SER A 466 17.92 -3.08 -31.37
CA SER A 466 18.20 -3.29 -32.79
C SER A 466 17.39 -4.47 -33.34
N GLY A 467 16.80 -4.34 -34.53
CA GLY A 467 15.81 -5.30 -35.03
C GLY A 467 16.41 -6.65 -35.45
N GLY A 468 15.75 -7.76 -35.11
CA GLY A 468 16.19 -9.10 -35.51
C GLY A 468 17.50 -9.51 -34.85
N ALA A 469 18.35 -10.26 -35.59
CA ALA A 469 19.60 -10.80 -35.06
C ALA A 469 20.63 -9.72 -34.64
N SER A 470 20.52 -8.49 -35.14
CA SER A 470 21.43 -7.41 -34.72
C SER A 470 21.14 -6.88 -33.31
N GLY A 471 20.01 -7.26 -32.71
CA GLY A 471 19.70 -6.97 -31.31
C GLY A 471 20.19 -8.05 -30.32
N ALA A 472 20.90 -9.07 -30.79
CA ALA A 472 21.51 -10.06 -29.92
C ALA A 472 22.72 -9.47 -29.15
N PRO A 473 23.06 -9.98 -27.96
CA PRO A 473 24.09 -9.40 -27.09
C PRO A 473 25.44 -9.16 -27.77
N LEU A 474 26.00 -10.14 -28.49
CA LEU A 474 27.29 -10.01 -29.16
C LEU A 474 27.19 -9.09 -30.39
N ALA A 475 26.07 -9.10 -31.10
CA ALA A 475 25.84 -8.17 -32.19
C ALA A 475 25.81 -6.71 -31.72
N LEU A 476 25.11 -6.42 -30.62
CA LEU A 476 25.08 -5.10 -29.99
C LEU A 476 26.45 -4.69 -29.45
N TRP A 477 27.22 -5.63 -28.89
CA TRP A 477 28.61 -5.36 -28.51
C TRP A 477 29.45 -4.99 -29.73
N ASN A 478 29.32 -5.69 -30.85
CA ASN A 478 30.16 -5.46 -32.02
C ASN A 478 29.82 -4.18 -32.78
N ASP A 479 28.58 -3.69 -32.69
CA ASP A 479 28.20 -2.38 -33.22
C ASP A 479 28.71 -1.24 -32.32
N ALA A 480 29.58 -0.39 -32.86
CA ALA A 480 30.22 0.65 -32.06
C ALA A 480 29.24 1.73 -31.54
N GLY A 481 28.12 1.96 -32.23
CA GLY A 481 27.11 2.94 -31.82
C GLY A 481 26.28 2.41 -30.67
N HIS A 482 25.69 1.22 -30.84
CA HIS A 482 24.93 0.54 -29.79
C HIS A 482 25.80 0.30 -28.55
N ARG A 483 27.04 -0.18 -28.75
CA ARG A 483 27.96 -0.42 -27.63
C ARG A 483 28.22 0.85 -26.83
N ALA A 484 28.47 1.98 -27.49
CA ALA A 484 28.74 3.25 -26.82
C ALA A 484 27.52 3.77 -26.04
N ASN A 485 26.30 3.59 -26.56
CA ASN A 485 25.07 3.99 -25.87
C ASN A 485 24.86 3.20 -24.57
N ILE A 486 25.00 1.88 -24.64
CA ILE A 486 24.85 0.99 -23.48
C ILE A 486 25.93 1.28 -22.43
N GLN A 487 27.20 1.41 -22.87
CA GLN A 487 28.32 1.73 -21.97
C GLN A 487 28.11 3.07 -21.27
N ALA A 488 27.56 4.08 -21.95
CA ALA A 488 27.28 5.38 -21.32
C ALA A 488 26.28 5.28 -20.15
N VAL A 489 25.28 4.40 -20.24
CA VAL A 489 24.33 4.14 -19.15
C VAL A 489 25.04 3.44 -18.00
N LEU A 490 25.80 2.38 -18.29
CA LEU A 490 26.55 1.62 -17.28
C LEU A 490 27.59 2.50 -16.56
N ASP A 491 28.31 3.34 -17.31
CA ASP A 491 29.30 4.29 -16.80
C ASP A 491 28.68 5.38 -15.90
N SER A 492 27.36 5.63 -16.02
CA SER A 492 26.65 6.59 -15.15
C SER A 492 26.48 6.08 -13.71
N GLY A 493 26.68 4.78 -13.47
CA GLY A 493 26.58 4.15 -12.15
C GLY A 493 25.14 3.91 -11.68
N GLY A 494 25.00 3.06 -10.66
CA GLY A 494 23.73 2.73 -10.01
C GLY A 494 22.77 1.94 -10.89
N VAL A 495 23.25 1.12 -11.82
CA VAL A 495 22.38 0.20 -12.57
C VAL A 495 22.15 -1.05 -11.74
N ASP A 496 20.91 -1.26 -11.28
CA ASP A 496 20.55 -2.37 -10.40
C ASP A 496 20.28 -3.64 -11.21
N VAL A 497 19.64 -3.51 -12.38
CA VAL A 497 19.28 -4.65 -13.25
C VAL A 497 19.70 -4.40 -14.69
N PHE A 498 20.36 -5.39 -15.30
CA PHE A 498 20.66 -5.39 -16.73
C PHE A 498 19.98 -6.57 -17.44
N GLY A 499 18.88 -6.25 -18.13
CA GLY A 499 18.07 -7.19 -18.89
C GLY A 499 18.51 -7.33 -20.34
N MET A 500 18.61 -8.57 -20.81
CA MET A 500 19.01 -8.91 -22.18
C MET A 500 18.07 -9.93 -22.79
N THR A 501 17.90 -9.87 -24.11
CA THR A 501 17.22 -10.93 -24.87
C THR A 501 18.20 -12.01 -25.35
N CYS A 502 17.66 -13.16 -25.80
CA CYS A 502 18.40 -14.14 -26.58
C CYS A 502 18.59 -13.68 -28.05
N CYS A 503 19.58 -14.17 -28.80
CA CYS A 503 20.89 -14.70 -28.46
C CYS A 503 21.68 -14.91 -29.76
N ASP A 504 23.00 -15.06 -29.64
CA ASP A 504 23.90 -15.32 -30.74
C ASP A 504 24.17 -16.82 -30.87
N PHE A 505 24.24 -17.33 -32.10
CA PHE A 505 24.53 -18.73 -32.39
C PHE A 505 25.78 -18.88 -33.26
N GLU A 506 26.52 -19.97 -33.07
CA GLU A 506 27.52 -20.38 -34.05
C GLU A 506 26.82 -20.70 -35.36
N LEU A 507 27.33 -20.19 -36.48
CA LEU A 507 26.74 -20.39 -37.80
C LEU A 507 27.65 -21.24 -38.70
N THR A 508 27.05 -22.12 -39.50
CA THR A 508 27.74 -22.80 -40.59
C THR A 508 28.12 -21.81 -41.70
N SER A 509 28.95 -22.23 -42.65
CA SER A 509 29.29 -21.43 -43.84
C SER A 509 28.09 -21.00 -44.67
N GLU A 510 26.96 -21.70 -44.54
CA GLU A 510 25.70 -21.44 -45.22
C GLU A 510 24.76 -20.53 -44.40
N GLY A 511 25.16 -20.12 -43.20
CA GLY A 511 24.40 -19.21 -42.34
C GLY A 511 23.32 -19.87 -41.49
N ALA A 512 23.31 -21.20 -41.37
CA ALA A 512 22.43 -21.93 -40.45
C ALA A 512 23.10 -22.13 -39.09
N PRO A 513 22.36 -22.29 -37.97
CA PRO A 513 22.96 -22.62 -36.68
C PRO A 513 23.76 -23.93 -36.74
N ALA A 514 25.00 -23.88 -36.27
CA ALA A 514 25.81 -25.07 -36.03
C ALA A 514 25.22 -25.85 -34.86
N LEU A 515 25.28 -27.18 -34.94
CA LEU A 515 24.68 -28.08 -33.96
C LEU A 515 25.76 -28.82 -33.15
N ASN A 516 25.52 -29.01 -31.85
CA ASN A 516 26.32 -29.87 -30.99
C ASN A 516 26.12 -31.37 -31.36
N PRO A 517 26.90 -32.31 -30.79
CA PRO A 517 26.74 -33.74 -31.04
C PRO A 517 25.34 -34.30 -30.73
N GLU A 518 24.61 -33.63 -29.84
CA GLU A 518 23.23 -33.94 -29.43
C GLU A 518 22.18 -33.38 -30.41
N GLY A 519 22.58 -32.58 -31.40
CA GLY A 519 21.73 -32.01 -32.44
C GLY A 519 21.10 -30.66 -32.09
N GLU A 520 21.61 -29.97 -31.07
CA GLU A 520 21.09 -28.70 -30.57
C GLU A 520 21.95 -27.52 -31.06
N PRO A 521 21.35 -26.35 -31.38
CA PRO A 521 22.09 -25.14 -31.72
C PRO A 521 23.14 -24.75 -30.67
N ILE A 522 24.35 -24.42 -31.13
CA ILE A 522 25.44 -23.97 -30.25
C ILE A 522 25.27 -22.46 -30.01
N LEU A 523 24.93 -22.11 -28.77
CA LEU A 523 24.79 -20.73 -28.32
C LEU A 523 26.17 -20.12 -28.01
N ILE A 524 26.38 -18.87 -28.43
CA ILE A 524 27.62 -18.11 -28.16
C ILE A 524 27.42 -17.28 -26.88
N LEU A 525 28.21 -17.59 -25.85
CA LEU A 525 28.15 -16.90 -24.56
C LEU A 525 28.90 -15.56 -24.53
N GLU A 526 29.86 -15.36 -25.44
CA GLU A 526 30.78 -14.22 -25.45
C GLU A 526 30.06 -12.87 -25.34
N GLY A 527 28.89 -12.73 -25.98
CA GLY A 527 28.08 -11.52 -25.86
C GLY A 527 27.65 -11.23 -24.43
N TYR A 528 27.09 -12.21 -23.73
CA TYR A 528 26.69 -12.06 -22.32
C TYR A 528 27.91 -11.81 -21.43
N GLU A 529 28.98 -12.58 -21.62
CA GLU A 529 30.22 -12.47 -20.83
C GLU A 529 30.81 -11.06 -20.92
N LEU A 530 30.92 -10.49 -22.12
CA LEU A 530 31.42 -9.13 -22.34
C LEU A 530 30.57 -8.06 -21.66
N TRP A 531 29.25 -8.20 -21.72
CA TRP A 531 28.33 -7.26 -21.08
C TRP A 531 28.31 -7.39 -19.56
N PHE A 532 28.36 -8.61 -19.03
CA PHE A 532 28.43 -8.88 -17.59
C PHE A 532 29.73 -8.31 -17.02
N ASP A 533 30.87 -8.62 -17.64
CA ASP A 533 32.18 -8.10 -17.26
C ASP A 533 32.19 -6.57 -17.23
N TYR A 534 31.64 -5.92 -18.27
CA TYR A 534 31.60 -4.46 -18.33
C TYR A 534 30.66 -3.86 -17.27
N ALA A 535 29.46 -4.41 -17.14
CA ALA A 535 28.47 -3.92 -16.18
C ALA A 535 28.98 -4.05 -14.75
N LEU A 536 29.49 -5.22 -14.35
CA LEU A 536 30.04 -5.48 -13.01
C LEU A 536 31.27 -4.63 -12.71
N ALA A 537 32.05 -4.24 -13.72
CA ALA A 537 33.17 -3.32 -13.53
C ALA A 537 32.73 -1.89 -13.14
N GLN A 538 31.54 -1.46 -13.58
CA GLN A 538 30.99 -0.13 -13.24
C GLN A 538 29.99 -0.19 -12.08
N ASN A 539 29.24 -1.27 -11.96
CA ASN A 539 28.11 -1.50 -11.07
C ASN A 539 28.23 -2.92 -10.47
N PRO A 540 28.96 -3.09 -9.36
CA PRO A 540 29.36 -4.42 -8.87
C PRO A 540 28.19 -5.27 -8.35
N ASP A 541 27.07 -4.64 -8.02
CA ASP A 541 25.87 -5.30 -7.46
C ASP A 541 24.77 -5.53 -8.53
N THR A 542 25.04 -5.26 -9.82
CA THR A 542 24.05 -5.45 -10.89
C THR A 542 23.60 -6.90 -11.00
N GLU A 543 22.29 -7.09 -11.08
CA GLU A 543 21.65 -8.35 -11.41
C GLU A 543 21.38 -8.47 -12.91
N PHE A 544 21.34 -9.70 -13.42
CA PHE A 544 21.14 -9.97 -14.83
C PHE A 544 19.94 -10.87 -15.08
N PHE A 545 19.15 -10.56 -16.11
CA PHE A 545 18.16 -11.50 -16.61
C PHE A 545 18.28 -11.71 -18.11
N ILE A 546 17.97 -12.94 -18.52
CA ILE A 546 17.84 -13.32 -19.92
C ILE A 546 16.36 -13.53 -20.22
N GLY A 547 15.75 -12.61 -20.95
CA GLY A 547 14.35 -12.70 -21.37
C GLY A 547 14.24 -13.50 -22.67
N ILE A 548 13.43 -14.55 -22.67
CA ILE A 548 13.25 -15.43 -23.85
C ILE A 548 11.89 -15.21 -24.51
N PRO A 549 11.86 -14.67 -25.76
CA PRO A 549 10.63 -14.55 -26.54
C PRO A 549 10.17 -15.92 -27.06
N TRP A 550 9.00 -15.94 -27.68
CA TRP A 550 8.53 -17.08 -28.46
C TRP A 550 9.31 -17.27 -29.77
N VAL A 551 9.20 -18.46 -30.38
CA VAL A 551 9.96 -18.79 -31.60
C VAL A 551 9.39 -18.12 -32.85
N ASP A 552 10.28 -17.81 -33.80
CA ASP A 552 9.97 -17.22 -35.09
C ASP A 552 9.02 -18.08 -35.94
N TYR A 553 8.40 -17.45 -36.94
CA TYR A 553 7.59 -18.12 -37.97
C TYR A 553 6.46 -18.99 -37.41
N PRO A 554 5.60 -18.46 -36.52
CA PRO A 554 4.60 -19.25 -35.83
C PRO A 554 3.63 -19.98 -36.78
N THR A 555 3.38 -19.45 -37.98
CA THR A 555 2.49 -20.08 -38.96
C THR A 555 3.09 -21.28 -39.69
N ASP A 556 4.40 -21.56 -39.55
CA ASP A 556 5.04 -22.73 -40.15
C ASP A 556 4.79 -24.02 -39.36
N TYR A 557 4.33 -23.89 -38.14
CA TYR A 557 4.03 -25.01 -37.25
C TYR A 557 2.59 -25.49 -37.47
N ALA A 558 2.42 -26.81 -37.53
CA ALA A 558 1.15 -27.44 -37.85
C ALA A 558 0.04 -27.15 -36.83
N ASP A 559 0.42 -26.98 -35.56
CA ASP A 559 -0.50 -26.80 -34.43
C ASP A 559 0.23 -26.16 -33.23
N ALA A 560 -0.54 -25.82 -32.19
CA ALA A 560 -0.05 -25.23 -30.95
C ALA A 560 0.94 -26.17 -30.23
N ALA A 561 0.73 -27.49 -30.32
CA ALA A 561 1.57 -28.47 -29.65
C ALA A 561 2.98 -28.53 -30.26
N SER A 562 3.10 -28.58 -31.58
CA SER A 562 4.38 -28.54 -32.29
C SER A 562 5.12 -27.22 -32.05
N TYR A 563 4.41 -26.09 -32.03
CA TYR A 563 4.98 -24.79 -31.68
C TYR A 563 5.53 -24.76 -30.25
N ALA A 564 4.72 -25.19 -29.27
CA ALA A 564 5.11 -25.22 -27.88
C ALA A 564 6.25 -26.19 -27.59
N ASN A 565 6.25 -27.37 -28.22
CA ASN A 565 7.33 -28.33 -28.06
C ASN A 565 8.68 -27.79 -28.51
N THR A 566 8.74 -27.02 -29.60
CA THR A 566 9.99 -26.40 -30.07
C THR A 566 10.50 -25.36 -29.07
N TRP A 567 9.62 -24.48 -28.58
CA TRP A 567 10.03 -23.47 -27.60
C TRP A 567 10.43 -24.09 -26.27
N ASN A 568 9.67 -25.07 -25.76
CA ASN A 568 9.98 -25.77 -24.51
C ASN A 568 11.30 -26.54 -24.60
N LEU A 569 11.59 -27.17 -25.73
CA LEU A 569 12.88 -27.83 -25.94
C LEU A 569 14.01 -26.81 -25.86
N PHE A 570 13.90 -25.73 -26.62
CA PHE A 570 14.89 -24.65 -26.64
C PHE A 570 15.13 -24.04 -25.25
N TYR A 571 14.05 -23.69 -24.54
CA TYR A 571 14.12 -23.07 -23.22
C TYR A 571 14.81 -24.00 -22.21
N ASN A 572 14.35 -25.25 -22.12
CA ASN A 572 14.79 -26.18 -21.08
C ASN A 572 16.17 -26.81 -21.36
N THR A 573 16.56 -27.03 -22.63
CA THR A 573 17.82 -27.71 -22.95
C THR A 573 18.95 -26.75 -23.33
N ILE A 574 18.64 -25.50 -23.68
CA ILE A 574 19.66 -24.53 -24.09
C ILE A 574 19.72 -23.34 -23.14
N ILE A 575 18.58 -22.68 -22.87
CA ILE A 575 18.60 -21.44 -22.08
C ILE A 575 18.87 -21.71 -20.60
N LEU A 576 18.13 -22.62 -19.96
CA LEU A 576 18.33 -22.88 -18.53
C LEU A 576 19.76 -23.37 -18.22
N PRO A 577 20.36 -24.31 -18.98
CA PRO A 577 21.77 -24.68 -18.81
C PRO A 577 22.76 -23.55 -19.12
N THR A 578 22.41 -22.62 -20.01
CA THR A 578 23.20 -21.42 -20.27
C THR A 578 23.24 -20.52 -19.03
N VAL A 579 22.10 -20.30 -18.37
CA VAL A 579 22.04 -19.55 -17.11
C VAL A 579 22.92 -20.21 -16.04
N ASP A 580 22.87 -21.55 -15.93
CA ASP A 580 23.74 -22.28 -14.99
C ASP A 580 25.22 -22.14 -15.32
N THR A 581 25.57 -22.13 -16.60
CA THR A 581 26.94 -21.91 -17.06
C THR A 581 27.42 -20.50 -16.70
N LEU A 582 26.60 -19.48 -16.94
CA LEU A 582 26.93 -18.10 -16.56
C LEU A 582 27.05 -17.96 -15.04
N ARG A 583 26.13 -18.50 -14.24
CA ARG A 583 26.23 -18.52 -12.77
C ARG A 583 27.51 -19.18 -12.26
N ALA A 584 27.97 -20.24 -12.92
CA ALA A 584 29.22 -20.90 -12.57
C ALA A 584 30.46 -20.03 -12.90
N GLN A 585 30.40 -19.20 -13.94
CA GLN A 585 31.46 -18.26 -14.30
C GLN A 585 31.47 -17.00 -13.42
N TYR A 586 30.30 -16.56 -12.96
CA TYR A 586 30.09 -15.34 -12.18
C TYR A 586 29.57 -15.64 -10.76
N PRO A 587 30.40 -16.23 -9.88
CA PRO A 587 29.96 -16.63 -8.56
C PRO A 587 29.55 -15.42 -7.70
N GLY A 588 28.37 -15.49 -7.10
CA GLY A 588 27.83 -14.42 -6.24
C GLY A 588 27.03 -13.35 -7.00
N VAL A 589 26.88 -13.47 -8.32
CA VAL A 589 26.05 -12.58 -9.14
C VAL A 589 24.68 -13.20 -9.34
N THR A 590 23.62 -12.42 -9.14
CA THR A 590 22.24 -12.83 -9.44
C THR A 590 22.03 -12.85 -10.95
N ILE A 591 21.78 -14.05 -11.51
CA ILE A 591 21.49 -14.24 -12.93
C ILE A 591 20.25 -15.12 -13.04
N TYR A 592 19.23 -14.71 -13.79
CA TYR A 592 17.97 -15.44 -13.91
C TYR A 592 17.38 -15.38 -15.33
N SER A 593 16.25 -16.05 -15.57
CA SER A 593 15.60 -16.10 -16.88
C SER A 593 14.12 -15.78 -16.79
N ILE A 594 13.59 -15.06 -17.77
CA ILE A 594 12.17 -14.68 -17.84
C ILE A 594 11.51 -15.40 -19.03
N PRO A 595 10.55 -16.32 -18.81
CA PRO A 595 9.95 -17.17 -19.84
C PRO A 595 8.78 -16.49 -20.58
N TYR A 596 8.87 -15.21 -20.93
CA TYR A 596 7.72 -14.48 -21.51
C TYR A 596 7.25 -15.04 -22.86
N GLY A 597 8.09 -15.82 -23.55
CA GLY A 597 7.71 -16.61 -24.72
C GLY A 597 6.54 -17.57 -24.48
N ALA A 598 6.38 -18.09 -23.26
CA ALA A 598 5.29 -18.99 -22.87
C ALA A 598 3.89 -18.34 -23.05
N ALA A 599 3.81 -17.01 -23.09
CA ALA A 599 2.59 -16.28 -23.44
C ALA A 599 2.02 -16.73 -24.80
N ALA A 600 2.88 -16.82 -25.83
CA ALA A 600 2.46 -17.22 -27.17
C ALA A 600 2.00 -18.68 -27.22
N LEU A 601 2.64 -19.55 -26.42
CA LEU A 601 2.29 -20.97 -26.32
C LEU A 601 0.88 -21.14 -25.77
N LYS A 602 0.60 -20.43 -24.67
CA LYS A 602 -0.68 -20.50 -23.98
C LYS A 602 -1.79 -19.89 -24.83
N LEU A 603 -1.59 -18.69 -25.37
CA LEU A 603 -2.59 -18.03 -26.21
C LEU A 603 -2.85 -18.80 -27.51
N ARG A 604 -1.82 -19.36 -28.15
CA ARG A 604 -2.04 -20.19 -29.35
C ARG A 604 -2.84 -21.46 -29.03
N THR A 605 -2.58 -22.09 -27.88
CA THR A 605 -3.36 -23.25 -27.42
C THR A 605 -4.83 -22.89 -27.23
N LEU A 606 -5.12 -21.74 -26.62
CA LEU A 606 -6.49 -21.25 -26.46
C LEU A 606 -7.15 -20.90 -27.80
N PHE A 607 -6.40 -20.24 -28.69
CA PHE A 607 -6.86 -19.87 -30.03
C PHE A 607 -7.28 -21.10 -30.84
N GLU A 608 -6.43 -22.12 -30.94
CA GLU A 608 -6.73 -23.34 -31.70
C GLU A 608 -7.84 -24.19 -31.06
N ALA A 609 -8.05 -24.07 -29.74
CA ALA A 609 -9.17 -24.68 -29.04
C ALA A 609 -10.49 -23.90 -29.20
N GLY A 610 -10.48 -22.71 -29.81
CA GLY A 610 -11.65 -21.82 -29.91
C GLY A 610 -12.02 -21.14 -28.59
N ASN A 611 -11.10 -21.07 -27.63
CA ASN A 611 -11.27 -20.51 -26.29
C ASN A 611 -10.49 -19.20 -26.10
N LEU A 612 -10.29 -18.44 -27.17
CA LEU A 612 -9.68 -17.11 -27.13
C LEU A 612 -10.58 -16.13 -27.90
N PRO A 613 -11.68 -15.65 -27.27
CA PRO A 613 -12.70 -14.84 -27.95
C PRO A 613 -12.17 -13.46 -28.41
N ASP A 614 -11.10 -12.98 -27.78
CA ASP A 614 -10.53 -11.64 -28.00
C ASP A 614 -9.82 -11.47 -29.36
N VAL A 615 -9.46 -12.56 -30.05
CA VAL A 615 -8.82 -12.50 -31.37
C VAL A 615 -9.44 -13.51 -32.33
N THR A 616 -9.50 -13.15 -33.62
CA THR A 616 -10.10 -13.99 -34.67
C THR A 616 -9.09 -14.63 -35.60
N ASN A 617 -7.84 -14.18 -35.58
CA ASN A 617 -6.80 -14.65 -36.50
C ASN A 617 -5.55 -15.12 -35.75
N LEU A 618 -4.86 -16.12 -36.29
CA LEU A 618 -3.52 -16.45 -35.81
C LEU A 618 -2.52 -15.36 -36.22
N GLN A 619 -2.67 -14.83 -37.44
CA GLN A 619 -1.81 -13.79 -38.01
C GLN A 619 -2.65 -12.72 -38.72
N GLY A 620 -2.37 -11.43 -38.49
CA GLY A 620 -3.13 -10.33 -39.09
C GLY A 620 -2.96 -8.98 -38.35
N PRO A 621 -3.96 -8.09 -38.33
CA PRO A 621 -3.89 -6.82 -37.60
C PRO A 621 -3.70 -7.01 -36.08
N SER A 622 -2.93 -6.12 -35.44
CA SER A 622 -2.53 -6.19 -34.02
C SER A 622 -3.70 -6.33 -33.04
N GLU A 623 -4.84 -5.70 -33.34
CA GLU A 623 -6.03 -5.68 -32.48
C GLU A 623 -6.85 -6.99 -32.53
N SER A 624 -6.65 -7.84 -33.53
CA SER A 624 -7.53 -8.99 -33.81
C SER A 624 -6.78 -10.29 -34.08
N SER A 625 -5.47 -10.31 -33.81
CA SER A 625 -4.60 -11.44 -34.17
C SER A 625 -3.57 -11.72 -33.09
N LEU A 626 -3.17 -12.99 -32.94
CA LEU A 626 -2.11 -13.37 -32.01
C LEU A 626 -0.73 -12.85 -32.48
N PHE A 627 -0.48 -12.92 -33.78
CA PHE A 627 0.73 -12.41 -34.43
C PHE A 627 0.38 -11.37 -35.50
N THR A 628 1.25 -10.40 -35.72
CA THR A 628 1.04 -9.30 -36.66
C THR A 628 1.59 -9.57 -38.05
N ASP A 629 2.60 -10.43 -38.12
CA ASP A 629 3.28 -10.78 -39.36
C ASP A 629 3.83 -12.21 -39.34
N TYR A 630 4.40 -12.61 -40.48
CA TYR A 630 5.01 -13.93 -40.64
C TYR A 630 6.21 -14.14 -39.72
N LYS A 631 6.95 -13.08 -39.36
CA LYS A 631 8.09 -13.20 -38.44
C LYS A 631 7.62 -13.65 -37.06
N GLY A 632 6.46 -13.17 -36.63
CA GLY A 632 5.83 -13.53 -35.37
C GLY A 632 5.77 -12.37 -34.39
N HIS A 633 5.86 -11.10 -34.82
CA HIS A 633 5.69 -9.97 -33.91
C HIS A 633 4.31 -10.04 -33.26
N GLY A 634 4.23 -9.87 -31.93
CA GLY A 634 2.98 -10.09 -31.21
C GLY A 634 1.87 -9.10 -31.56
N GLY A 635 0.63 -9.59 -31.58
CA GLY A 635 -0.55 -8.74 -31.46
C GLY A 635 -0.66 -8.13 -30.06
N GLN A 636 -1.66 -7.27 -29.83
CA GLN A 636 -1.77 -6.51 -28.58
C GLN A 636 -1.93 -7.43 -27.37
N ILE A 637 -2.87 -8.38 -27.42
CA ILE A 637 -3.11 -9.35 -26.35
C ILE A 637 -1.87 -10.16 -25.94
N LEU A 638 -0.97 -10.45 -26.89
CA LEU A 638 0.26 -11.19 -26.61
C LEU A 638 1.31 -10.31 -25.92
N LYS A 639 1.37 -9.02 -26.26
CA LYS A 639 2.24 -8.06 -25.57
C LYS A 639 1.76 -7.84 -24.15
N ASP A 640 0.48 -7.58 -23.97
CA ASP A 640 -0.14 -7.33 -22.65
C ASP A 640 0.06 -8.53 -21.72
N LEU A 641 -0.08 -9.76 -22.23
CA LEU A 641 0.22 -10.96 -21.44
C LEU A 641 1.71 -11.07 -21.08
N GLY A 642 2.61 -10.74 -22.01
CA GLY A 642 4.05 -10.70 -21.78
C GLY A 642 4.46 -9.66 -20.73
N GLU A 643 3.81 -8.50 -20.73
CA GLU A 643 4.02 -7.41 -19.77
C GLU A 643 3.64 -7.84 -18.34
N LEU A 644 2.50 -8.51 -18.17
CA LEU A 644 2.10 -9.09 -16.87
C LEU A 644 3.09 -10.12 -16.35
N ILE A 645 3.62 -10.99 -17.24
CA ILE A 645 4.68 -11.95 -16.88
C ILE A 645 5.92 -11.21 -16.36
N TRP A 646 6.31 -10.09 -16.99
CA TRP A 646 7.46 -9.30 -16.56
C TRP A 646 7.24 -8.63 -15.21
N MET A 647 6.05 -8.09 -14.94
CA MET A 647 5.76 -7.46 -13.65
C MET A 647 5.88 -8.43 -12.48
N ASP A 648 5.39 -9.65 -12.67
CA ASP A 648 5.51 -10.71 -11.68
C ASP A 648 6.97 -11.25 -11.60
N ALA A 649 7.66 -11.40 -12.74
CA ALA A 649 9.04 -11.92 -12.76
C ALA A 649 10.10 -10.95 -12.21
N ILE A 650 9.94 -9.64 -12.43
CA ILE A 650 10.92 -8.61 -12.07
C ILE A 650 10.63 -8.04 -10.69
N TYR A 651 9.36 -7.72 -10.40
CA TYR A 651 8.95 -6.97 -9.21
C TYR A 651 8.13 -7.80 -8.21
N GLY A 652 7.86 -9.07 -8.51
CA GLY A 652 7.01 -9.90 -7.64
C GLY A 652 5.60 -9.37 -7.49
N VAL A 653 5.11 -8.64 -8.52
CA VAL A 653 3.74 -8.12 -8.51
C VAL A 653 2.78 -9.29 -8.47
N ASP A 654 2.05 -9.42 -7.37
CA ASP A 654 0.98 -10.39 -7.23
C ASP A 654 -0.13 -10.05 -8.24
N LEU A 655 -0.26 -10.90 -9.27
CA LEU A 655 -1.17 -10.69 -10.39
C LEU A 655 -2.64 -10.90 -10.01
N ASP A 656 -2.91 -11.74 -9.01
CA ASP A 656 -4.27 -11.82 -8.45
C ASP A 656 -4.60 -10.48 -7.79
N LYS A 657 -3.56 -9.85 -7.23
CA LYS A 657 -3.64 -8.57 -6.54
C LYS A 657 -3.32 -7.31 -7.35
N TYR A 658 -3.13 -7.43 -8.66
CA TYR A 658 -2.75 -6.28 -9.47
C TYR A 658 -3.99 -5.52 -9.95
N ALA A 659 -4.18 -4.28 -9.48
CA ALA A 659 -5.27 -3.37 -9.82
C ALA A 659 -5.14 -2.74 -11.23
N TYR A 660 -4.85 -3.59 -12.22
CA TYR A 660 -4.84 -3.27 -13.64
C TYR A 660 -5.75 -4.24 -14.38
N ASP A 661 -6.70 -3.69 -15.15
CA ASP A 661 -7.56 -4.44 -16.06
C ASP A 661 -7.04 -4.27 -17.50
N PRO A 662 -6.58 -5.34 -18.16
CA PRO A 662 -6.12 -5.26 -19.54
C PRO A 662 -7.29 -5.18 -20.55
N GLY A 663 -8.54 -5.32 -20.12
CA GLY A 663 -9.73 -5.08 -20.96
C GLY A 663 -10.15 -6.24 -21.87
N TYR A 664 -9.72 -7.46 -21.57
CA TYR A 664 -10.03 -8.68 -22.34
C TYR A 664 -11.08 -9.55 -21.65
N GLU A 665 -11.85 -10.31 -22.44
CA GLU A 665 -12.70 -11.37 -21.90
C GLU A 665 -11.86 -12.53 -21.34
N THR A 666 -10.71 -12.79 -21.97
CA THR A 666 -9.72 -13.74 -21.45
C THR A 666 -8.97 -13.16 -20.25
N ASP A 667 -8.96 -13.91 -19.14
CA ASP A 667 -8.23 -13.55 -17.93
C ASP A 667 -6.71 -13.68 -18.12
N LEU A 668 -6.08 -12.61 -18.59
CA LEU A 668 -4.63 -12.58 -18.83
C LEU A 668 -3.83 -12.61 -17.52
N LYS A 669 -4.36 -12.08 -16.40
CA LYS A 669 -3.66 -12.09 -15.12
C LYS A 669 -3.54 -13.51 -14.57
N ALA A 670 -4.63 -14.27 -14.59
CA ALA A 670 -4.61 -15.69 -14.22
C ALA A 670 -3.70 -16.51 -15.15
N ILE A 671 -3.66 -16.19 -16.45
CA ILE A 671 -2.75 -16.85 -17.38
C ILE A 671 -1.28 -16.54 -17.07
N ALA A 672 -0.91 -15.27 -16.91
CA ALA A 672 0.45 -14.86 -16.58
C ALA A 672 0.92 -15.50 -15.26
N LYS A 673 0.07 -15.47 -14.23
CA LYS A 673 0.31 -16.17 -12.97
C LYS A 673 0.55 -17.66 -13.19
N SER A 674 -0.31 -18.33 -13.95
CA SER A 674 -0.16 -19.77 -14.21
C SER A 674 1.14 -20.13 -14.95
N ILE A 675 1.60 -19.26 -15.85
CA ILE A 675 2.85 -19.45 -16.58
C ILE A 675 4.02 -19.41 -15.60
N MET A 676 4.00 -18.43 -14.72
CA MET A 676 5.13 -18.20 -13.84
C MET A 676 5.11 -19.07 -12.57
N ASP A 677 3.95 -19.48 -12.08
CA ASP A 677 3.82 -20.54 -11.05
C ASP A 677 4.34 -21.89 -11.57
N ALA A 678 4.29 -22.12 -12.89
CA ALA A 678 4.82 -23.31 -13.55
C ALA A 678 6.30 -23.18 -13.95
N HIS A 679 6.88 -21.98 -13.90
CA HIS A 679 8.29 -21.75 -14.18
C HIS A 679 9.16 -22.34 -13.07
N ASP A 680 10.32 -22.89 -13.42
CA ASP A 680 11.22 -23.49 -12.43
C ASP A 680 11.74 -22.41 -11.46
N PRO A 681 11.44 -22.51 -10.15
CA PRO A 681 11.83 -21.51 -9.18
C PRO A 681 13.32 -21.24 -9.09
N ASN A 682 14.18 -22.19 -9.50
CA ASN A 682 15.64 -21.99 -9.51
C ASN A 682 16.10 -20.94 -10.52
N TYR A 683 15.23 -20.54 -11.47
CA TYR A 683 15.53 -19.57 -12.51
C TYR A 683 14.67 -18.31 -12.43
N ASN A 684 13.88 -18.15 -11.36
CA ASN A 684 13.12 -16.93 -11.07
C ASN A 684 14.03 -15.78 -10.63
N GLY A 685 13.56 -14.55 -10.83
CA GLY A 685 14.16 -13.36 -10.23
C GLY A 685 13.98 -13.33 -8.71
N PRO A 686 14.80 -12.55 -7.99
CA PRO A 686 14.85 -12.57 -6.53
C PRO A 686 13.61 -11.96 -5.85
N ASN A 687 12.85 -11.14 -6.57
CA ASN A 687 11.66 -10.48 -6.04
C ASN A 687 10.38 -11.35 -6.14
N ARG A 688 10.47 -12.52 -6.78
CA ARG A 688 9.33 -13.42 -6.99
C ARG A 688 9.22 -14.52 -5.94
#